data_AF-A0A7R9L0V0-F1
#
_entry.id   AF-A0A7R9L0V0-F1
#
_cell.length_a   1.000
_cell.length_b   1.000
_cell.length_c   1.000
_cell.angle_alpha   90.00
_cell.angle_beta   90.00
_cell.angle_gamma   90.00
#
_symmetry.space_group_name_H-M   'P 1'
#
loop_
_entity.id
_entity.type
_entity.pdbx_description
1 polymer ?
#
loop_
_entity_poly.entity_id
_entity_poly.type
_entity_poly.pdbx_seq_one_letter_code
_entity_poly.pdbx_strand_id
1 'polypeptide(L)'
;MNDKPSTDGHIGADIGLTTDEALKRLYQQIDEQLTECRVRPDGTDTVWYLLVESFRHTSVSSTFRWPSMALLTYATIVYYIGYAYGHFTARVPLFIEATILLVTLVFNVVLTFWNTRSRHAEIRRKAQLLSQQIRRCYDSQQLIDLWKSQRYYPHVNTPQSPCISLQWTFRDRRRVNLPAPLLVAGDVILMSPGRAAPAKCRSIDTVVTPIVVTAPPPPAPSNQTHINTDSISGPPPPPPSATHYCLNSGELFVPTVDFATDSFTIPRLRRAAKAVRFVVLETPFISDLKTAISAQSTRTIATAFEKELNLISVRYVERIIIPVIWTVITLVSAIHYGYLESFGNEMVTTWSASITLLMLRPVMAILPLLPLALPICWLTLNVYGLSHLFQICASNFDKQDITNIEGSPGSILTGSNIGRAKEQYFKTSKEFYIEELDSERSTAPLIDSKLSCFDMIFKMKDLLSSNDTNLWRTANLLHVLGSITAFCCVDKKGILSWPNPTVDKVFFLTANHSKLNKHMSEDSDTNSDEDSDDSDRHHRHDKRKHKTSLMSSSKADCMQLDITHDPHNAYGLQFDDTEWQKYLSNLKPLGLAILLNTCNQEAQEDFIQFCDHVSCESLHNEAAVPVVNKRCLCELARQIGFTENAIKGYEYSSQIAMFRHIRPEVIQKGKLAKSLNFPRLKMPFPNMTSAVIKDVYSNTFQIFSQGTGDLILDACMEYWDGHDLSVLTDSDRKRILDFYHRSSLTSYCTAFSYVPLNSMQETISLNDCYIELTPDSSHLF
;
A
#
# COMPACT_ATOMS: atom_id res chain seq x y z
N MET A 1 11.39 -13.81 27.73
CA MET A 1 10.34 -14.85 27.76
C MET A 1 10.11 -15.22 29.22
N ASN A 2 9.25 -14.42 29.87
CA ASN A 2 8.69 -14.61 31.21
C ASN A 2 7.62 -13.52 31.33
N ASP A 3 6.46 -13.77 30.74
CA ASP A 3 5.31 -12.88 30.86
C ASP A 3 4.81 -12.97 32.30
N LYS A 4 4.94 -11.88 33.07
CA LYS A 4 4.20 -11.72 34.31
C LYS A 4 2.72 -11.57 33.95
N PRO A 5 1.80 -12.35 34.55
CA PRO A 5 0.38 -12.17 34.35
C PRO A 5 -0.06 -10.87 35.03
N SER A 6 -0.55 -9.91 34.25
CA SER A 6 -1.27 -8.76 34.79
C SER A 6 -2.55 -9.24 35.47
N THR A 7 -2.76 -8.74 36.67
CA THR A 7 -3.86 -9.05 37.57
C THR A 7 -5.18 -8.43 37.09
N ASP A 8 -5.80 -9.06 36.09
CA ASP A 8 -7.23 -8.92 35.76
C ASP A 8 -7.88 -10.33 35.80
N GLY A 9 -7.71 -11.01 36.93
CA GLY A 9 -8.31 -12.31 37.19
C GLY A 9 -9.78 -12.15 37.55
N HIS A 10 -10.69 -12.42 36.59
CA HIS A 10 -11.87 -13.29 36.75
C HIS A 10 -12.92 -13.22 35.61
N ILE A 11 -12.71 -12.46 34.52
CA ILE A 11 -13.63 -12.47 33.34
C ILE A 11 -12.97 -13.05 32.05
N GLY A 12 -11.69 -13.45 32.11
CA GLY A 12 -10.86 -13.66 30.93
C GLY A 12 -10.85 -15.04 30.24
N ALA A 13 -11.71 -16.00 30.58
CA ALA A 13 -11.58 -17.37 30.05
C ALA A 13 -12.18 -17.61 28.65
N ASP A 14 -13.15 -16.79 28.22
CA ASP A 14 -13.96 -16.99 27.01
C ASP A 14 -13.90 -15.81 26.01
N ILE A 15 -12.80 -15.05 25.99
CA ILE A 15 -12.70 -13.86 25.11
C ILE A 15 -12.11 -14.26 23.74
N GLY A 16 -12.92 -14.12 22.70
CA GLY A 16 -12.52 -14.29 21.29
C GLY A 16 -12.89 -15.65 20.70
N LEU A 17 -13.01 -15.69 19.37
CA LEU A 17 -13.33 -16.93 18.64
C LEU A 17 -12.11 -17.84 18.53
N THR A 18 -12.33 -19.15 18.44
CA THR A 18 -11.26 -20.07 18.04
C THR A 18 -10.96 -19.91 16.55
N THR A 19 -9.72 -20.17 16.13
CA THR A 19 -9.37 -20.09 14.69
C THR A 19 -10.23 -21.03 13.85
N ASP A 20 -10.56 -22.21 14.40
CA ASP A 20 -11.44 -23.20 13.79
C ASP A 20 -12.87 -22.66 13.58
N GLU A 21 -13.46 -22.09 14.64
CA GLU A 21 -14.79 -21.49 14.57
C GLU A 21 -14.85 -20.29 13.63
N ALA A 22 -13.82 -19.43 13.65
CA ALA A 22 -13.74 -18.28 12.77
C ALA A 22 -13.68 -18.70 11.29
N LEU A 23 -12.81 -19.67 10.95
CA LEU A 23 -12.72 -20.19 9.58
C LEU A 23 -14.01 -20.86 9.13
N LYS A 24 -14.66 -21.62 10.02
CA LYS A 24 -15.96 -22.23 9.74
C LYS A 24 -17.03 -21.20 9.42
N ARG A 25 -17.14 -20.16 10.24
CA ARG A 25 -18.09 -19.06 10.04
C ARG A 25 -17.81 -18.29 8.76
N LEU A 26 -16.54 -18.02 8.46
CA LEU A 26 -16.13 -17.37 7.20
C LEU A 26 -16.54 -18.21 5.99
N TYR A 27 -16.26 -19.52 6.01
CA TYR A 27 -16.68 -20.44 4.96
C TYR A 27 -18.21 -20.46 4.79
N GLN A 28 -18.95 -20.60 5.89
CA GLN A 28 -20.41 -20.64 5.88
C GLN A 28 -21.00 -19.36 5.28
N GLN A 29 -20.51 -18.18 5.67
CA GLN A 29 -21.00 -16.91 5.14
C GLN A 29 -20.66 -16.71 3.66
N ILE A 30 -19.47 -17.12 3.22
CA ILE A 30 -19.11 -17.06 1.80
C ILE A 30 -20.01 -18.01 0.99
N ASP A 31 -20.22 -19.24 1.46
CA ASP A 31 -21.07 -20.23 0.79
C ASP A 31 -22.54 -19.82 0.77
N GLU A 32 -23.06 -19.26 1.86
CA GLU A 32 -24.41 -18.70 1.95
C GLU A 32 -24.60 -17.56 0.93
N GLN A 33 -23.65 -16.62 0.85
CA GLN A 33 -23.73 -15.53 -0.14
C GLN A 33 -23.64 -16.03 -1.58
N LEU A 34 -22.82 -17.05 -1.85
CA LEU A 34 -22.73 -17.68 -3.17
C LEU A 34 -23.99 -18.47 -3.53
N THR A 35 -24.67 -19.09 -2.57
CA THR A 35 -25.94 -19.80 -2.77
C THR A 35 -27.13 -18.86 -2.89
N GLU A 36 -27.21 -17.78 -2.11
CA GLU A 36 -28.21 -16.73 -2.26
C GLU A 36 -28.16 -16.12 -3.68
N CYS A 37 -26.95 -15.85 -4.17
CA CYS A 37 -26.74 -15.41 -5.56
C CYS A 37 -27.09 -16.47 -6.62
N ARG A 38 -27.09 -17.76 -6.27
CA ARG A 38 -27.47 -18.87 -7.16
C ARG A 38 -28.99 -19.01 -7.27
N VAL A 39 -29.72 -18.69 -6.20
CA VAL A 39 -31.17 -18.85 -6.10
C VAL A 39 -31.94 -17.72 -6.79
N ARG A 40 -31.28 -16.64 -7.27
CA ARG A 40 -31.90 -15.64 -8.14
C ARG A 40 -32.01 -16.23 -9.58
N PRO A 41 -33.14 -16.86 -9.95
CA PRO A 41 -33.15 -17.88 -10.99
C PRO A 41 -33.98 -17.41 -12.17
N ASP A 42 -33.49 -16.47 -12.98
CA ASP A 42 -34.15 -16.25 -14.27
C ASP A 42 -33.55 -17.23 -15.27
N GLY A 43 -33.90 -18.52 -15.13
CA GLY A 43 -33.33 -19.63 -15.93
C GLY A 43 -33.52 -19.46 -17.45
N THR A 44 -34.48 -18.63 -17.86
CA THR A 44 -34.69 -18.19 -19.24
C THR A 44 -34.09 -16.82 -19.50
N ASP A 45 -34.31 -15.83 -18.62
CA ASP A 45 -33.89 -14.46 -18.91
C ASP A 45 -32.37 -14.29 -18.78
N THR A 46 -31.69 -15.13 -17.99
CA THR A 46 -30.23 -15.13 -17.89
C THR A 46 -29.58 -15.72 -19.14
N VAL A 47 -30.11 -16.84 -19.65
CA VAL A 47 -29.58 -17.44 -20.90
C VAL A 47 -29.89 -16.54 -22.08
N TRP A 48 -31.10 -15.95 -22.11
CA TRP A 48 -31.49 -14.99 -23.12
C TRP A 48 -30.65 -13.71 -23.05
N TYR A 49 -30.45 -13.16 -21.86
CA TYR A 49 -29.53 -12.03 -21.62
C TYR A 49 -28.11 -12.37 -22.10
N LEU A 50 -27.59 -13.55 -21.77
CA LEU A 50 -26.26 -13.99 -22.21
C LEU A 50 -26.18 -14.14 -23.73
N LEU A 51 -27.21 -14.69 -24.39
CA LEU A 51 -27.28 -14.81 -25.84
C LEU A 51 -27.33 -13.43 -26.51
N VAL A 52 -28.20 -12.57 -26.00
CA VAL A 52 -28.35 -11.20 -26.47
C VAL A 52 -27.05 -10.44 -26.29
N GLU A 53 -26.40 -10.51 -25.13
CA GLU A 53 -25.11 -9.85 -24.89
C GLU A 53 -23.98 -10.46 -25.75
N SER A 54 -24.01 -11.77 -26.03
CA SER A 54 -23.02 -12.44 -26.86
C SER A 54 -23.02 -11.94 -28.31
N PHE A 55 -24.21 -11.64 -28.88
CA PHE A 55 -24.34 -11.35 -30.32
C PHE A 55 -24.80 -9.91 -30.63
N ARG A 56 -25.16 -9.11 -29.62
CA ARG A 56 -25.63 -7.73 -29.83
C ARG A 56 -24.49 -6.85 -30.38
N HIS A 57 -24.80 -6.08 -31.42
CA HIS A 57 -23.84 -5.21 -32.10
C HIS A 57 -23.24 -4.09 -31.20
N THR A 58 -23.93 -3.73 -30.12
CA THR A 58 -23.47 -2.74 -29.14
C THR A 58 -22.56 -3.32 -28.06
N SER A 59 -22.43 -4.66 -27.97
CA SER A 59 -21.51 -5.26 -27.00
C SER A 59 -20.08 -5.04 -27.45
N VAL A 60 -19.30 -4.36 -26.62
CA VAL A 60 -17.89 -4.05 -26.92
C VAL A 60 -17.02 -5.30 -26.85
N SER A 61 -17.49 -6.32 -26.14
CA SER A 61 -16.71 -7.52 -25.81
C SER A 61 -16.97 -8.71 -26.73
N SER A 62 -17.90 -8.57 -27.68
CA SER A 62 -18.24 -9.64 -28.63
C SER A 62 -17.33 -9.58 -29.86
N THR A 63 -16.71 -10.72 -30.19
CA THR A 63 -15.85 -10.90 -31.38
C THR A 63 -16.62 -11.38 -32.61
N PHE A 64 -17.81 -11.98 -32.43
CA PHE A 64 -18.68 -12.47 -33.51
C PHE A 64 -20.12 -12.01 -33.26
N ARG A 65 -20.64 -11.12 -34.11
CA ARG A 65 -21.90 -10.39 -33.88
C ARG A 65 -23.03 -10.91 -34.77
N TRP A 66 -24.27 -10.52 -34.44
CA TRP A 66 -25.44 -10.91 -35.23
C TRP A 66 -25.38 -10.54 -36.72
N PRO A 67 -24.86 -9.38 -37.17
CA PRO A 67 -24.72 -9.09 -38.60
C PRO A 67 -23.79 -10.08 -39.32
N SER A 68 -22.62 -10.36 -38.74
CA SER A 68 -21.70 -11.40 -39.23
C SER A 68 -22.35 -12.78 -39.23
N MET A 69 -23.13 -13.13 -38.19
CA MET A 69 -23.89 -14.38 -38.13
C MET A 69 -24.94 -14.46 -39.25
N ALA A 70 -25.71 -13.39 -39.45
CA ALA A 70 -26.73 -13.31 -40.49
C ALA A 70 -26.13 -13.43 -41.90
N LEU A 71 -25.03 -12.72 -42.17
CA LEU A 71 -24.31 -12.79 -43.44
C LEU A 71 -23.74 -14.19 -43.70
N LEU A 72 -23.18 -14.84 -42.68
CA LEU A 72 -22.66 -16.21 -42.81
C LEU A 72 -23.79 -17.22 -43.02
N THR A 73 -24.94 -17.08 -42.33
CA THR A 73 -26.11 -17.92 -42.59
C THR A 73 -26.65 -17.74 -44.01
N TYR A 74 -26.69 -16.50 -44.51
CA TYR A 74 -27.07 -16.21 -45.88
C TYR A 74 -26.11 -16.85 -46.87
N ALA A 75 -24.80 -16.76 -46.64
CA ALA A 75 -23.79 -17.42 -47.45
C ALA A 75 -24.02 -18.93 -47.50
N THR A 76 -24.17 -19.60 -46.35
CA THR A 76 -24.45 -21.04 -46.27
C THR A 76 -25.70 -21.44 -47.06
N ILE A 77 -26.79 -20.67 -46.98
CA ILE A 77 -28.02 -20.93 -47.72
C ILE A 77 -27.80 -20.81 -49.24
N VAL A 78 -27.14 -19.75 -49.70
CA VAL A 78 -26.84 -19.53 -51.12
C VAL A 78 -25.98 -20.66 -51.69
N TYR A 79 -25.03 -21.17 -50.92
CA TYR A 79 -24.21 -22.33 -51.30
C TYR A 79 -25.01 -23.64 -51.40
N TYR A 80 -25.97 -23.88 -50.49
CA TYR A 80 -26.88 -25.02 -50.61
C TYR A 80 -27.84 -24.92 -51.79
N ILE A 81 -28.31 -23.71 -52.12
CA ILE A 81 -29.07 -23.44 -53.35
C ILE A 81 -28.18 -23.70 -54.58
N GLY A 82 -26.92 -23.27 -54.52
CA GLY A 82 -25.88 -23.58 -55.50
C GLY A 82 -25.70 -25.08 -55.75
N TYR A 83 -25.72 -25.88 -54.69
CA TYR A 83 -25.69 -27.34 -54.79
C TYR A 83 -26.94 -27.91 -55.48
N ALA A 84 -28.13 -27.42 -55.13
CA ALA A 84 -29.40 -27.93 -55.67
C ALA A 84 -29.56 -27.67 -57.18
N TYR A 85 -29.10 -26.50 -57.65
CA TYR A 85 -29.27 -26.07 -59.05
C TYR A 85 -27.98 -26.08 -59.88
N GLY A 86 -26.84 -26.46 -59.30
CA GLY A 86 -25.54 -26.47 -59.96
C GLY A 86 -25.39 -27.58 -61.01
N HIS A 87 -24.51 -27.34 -61.99
CA HIS A 87 -24.13 -28.33 -63.00
C HIS A 87 -23.33 -29.48 -62.35
N PHE A 88 -23.41 -30.70 -62.90
CA PHE A 88 -22.86 -31.94 -62.29
C PHE A 88 -21.41 -31.82 -61.80
N THR A 89 -20.57 -31.09 -62.54
CA THR A 89 -19.15 -30.86 -62.25
C THR A 89 -18.88 -29.94 -61.05
N ALA A 90 -19.81 -29.04 -60.71
CA ALA A 90 -19.67 -28.08 -59.61
C ALA A 90 -20.44 -28.46 -58.33
N ARG A 91 -21.27 -29.52 -58.36
CA ARG A 91 -22.12 -29.92 -57.22
C ARG A 91 -21.31 -30.38 -56.01
N VAL A 92 -20.30 -31.22 -56.22
CA VAL A 92 -19.48 -31.79 -55.13
C VAL A 92 -18.70 -30.72 -54.35
N PRO A 93 -17.93 -29.80 -54.99
CA PRO A 93 -17.21 -28.76 -54.25
C PRO A 93 -18.15 -27.78 -53.53
N LEU A 94 -19.26 -27.37 -54.15
CA LEU A 94 -20.23 -26.47 -53.50
C LEU A 94 -20.86 -27.09 -52.23
N PHE A 95 -21.10 -28.40 -52.24
CA PHE A 95 -21.60 -29.12 -51.06
C PHE A 95 -20.56 -29.16 -49.93
N ILE A 96 -19.29 -29.43 -50.27
CA ILE A 96 -18.18 -29.44 -49.32
C ILE A 96 -18.01 -28.05 -48.70
N GLU A 97 -17.98 -27.00 -49.53
CA GLU A 97 -17.87 -25.61 -49.08
C GLU A 97 -19.07 -25.19 -48.20
N ALA A 98 -20.31 -25.54 -48.58
CA ALA A 98 -21.50 -25.29 -47.77
C ALA A 98 -21.39 -25.92 -46.37
N THR A 99 -20.88 -27.16 -46.33
CA THR A 99 -20.69 -27.90 -45.08
C THR A 99 -19.60 -27.27 -44.22
N ILE A 100 -18.49 -26.83 -44.81
CA ILE A 100 -17.41 -26.11 -44.09
C ILE A 100 -17.93 -24.80 -43.50
N LEU A 101 -18.73 -24.04 -44.26
CA LEU A 101 -19.33 -22.79 -43.79
C LEU A 101 -20.30 -23.04 -42.63
N LEU A 102 -21.12 -24.10 -42.71
CA LEU A 102 -22.02 -24.49 -41.63
C LEU A 102 -21.25 -24.86 -40.35
N VAL A 103 -20.18 -25.66 -40.47
CA VAL A 103 -19.33 -26.02 -39.33
C VAL A 103 -18.66 -24.79 -38.74
N THR A 104 -18.17 -23.87 -39.57
CA THR A 104 -17.52 -22.62 -39.14
C THR A 104 -18.50 -21.68 -38.44
N LEU A 105 -19.74 -21.60 -38.92
CA LEU A 105 -20.82 -20.84 -38.28
C LEU A 105 -21.11 -21.40 -36.89
N VAL A 106 -21.36 -22.71 -36.79
CA VAL A 106 -21.66 -23.38 -35.51
C VAL A 106 -20.48 -23.22 -34.55
N PHE A 107 -19.25 -23.40 -35.02
CA PHE A 107 -18.05 -23.24 -34.20
C PHE A 107 -17.91 -21.82 -33.63
N ASN A 108 -18.06 -20.79 -34.46
CA ASN A 108 -17.95 -19.40 -34.00
C ASN A 108 -19.06 -19.00 -33.03
N VAL A 109 -20.30 -19.45 -33.27
CA VAL A 109 -21.44 -19.23 -32.36
C VAL A 109 -21.19 -19.91 -31.01
N VAL A 110 -20.77 -21.17 -31.01
CA VAL A 110 -20.47 -21.92 -29.78
C VAL A 110 -19.29 -21.30 -29.03
N LEU A 111 -18.21 -20.93 -29.73
CA LEU A 111 -17.01 -20.36 -29.12
C LEU A 111 -17.30 -19.00 -28.47
N THR A 112 -18.02 -18.12 -29.15
CA THR A 112 -18.36 -16.78 -28.62
C THR A 112 -19.36 -16.84 -27.49
N PHE A 113 -20.36 -17.73 -27.56
CA PHE A 113 -21.26 -18.00 -26.45
C PHE A 113 -20.51 -18.60 -25.26
N TRP A 114 -19.62 -19.57 -25.49
CA TRP A 114 -18.80 -20.18 -24.44
C TRP A 114 -17.88 -19.17 -23.76
N ASN A 115 -17.24 -18.28 -24.54
CA ASN A 115 -16.39 -17.21 -24.01
C ASN A 115 -17.20 -16.25 -23.12
N THR A 116 -18.36 -15.79 -23.61
CA THR A 116 -19.23 -14.86 -22.87
C THR A 116 -19.79 -15.48 -21.60
N ARG A 117 -20.27 -16.74 -21.68
CA ARG A 117 -20.73 -17.49 -20.50
C ARG A 117 -19.60 -17.70 -19.50
N SER A 118 -18.40 -18.05 -19.97
CA SER A 118 -17.24 -18.30 -19.10
C SER A 118 -16.80 -17.02 -18.37
N ARG A 119 -16.83 -15.86 -19.03
CA ARG A 119 -16.54 -14.56 -18.42
C ARG A 119 -17.51 -14.20 -17.29
N HIS A 120 -18.82 -14.35 -17.51
CA HIS A 120 -19.82 -14.05 -16.48
C HIS A 120 -19.80 -15.06 -15.33
N ALA A 121 -19.40 -16.31 -15.60
CA ALA A 121 -19.25 -17.33 -14.58
C ALA A 121 -17.89 -17.28 -13.85
N GLU A 122 -16.90 -16.53 -14.33
CA GLU A 122 -15.51 -16.59 -13.85
C GLU A 122 -15.39 -16.20 -12.37
N ILE A 123 -15.74 -14.96 -12.00
CA ILE A 123 -15.63 -14.45 -10.62
C ILE A 123 -16.35 -15.38 -9.65
N ARG A 124 -17.57 -15.80 -9.99
CA ARG A 124 -18.35 -16.73 -9.16
C ARG A 124 -17.65 -18.08 -9.01
N ARG A 125 -17.17 -18.67 -10.11
CA ARG A 125 -16.47 -19.96 -10.07
C ARG A 125 -15.18 -19.87 -9.28
N LYS A 126 -14.45 -18.75 -9.37
CA LYS A 126 -13.24 -18.49 -8.56
C LYS A 126 -13.58 -18.28 -7.08
N ALA A 127 -14.65 -17.55 -6.77
CA ALA A 127 -15.13 -17.41 -5.39
C ALA A 127 -15.54 -18.75 -4.79
N GLN A 128 -16.13 -19.65 -5.59
CA GLN A 128 -16.39 -21.04 -5.18
C GLN A 128 -15.10 -21.84 -4.94
N LEU A 129 -14.09 -21.70 -5.80
CA LEU A 129 -12.78 -22.34 -5.58
C LEU A 129 -12.09 -21.82 -4.32
N LEU A 130 -12.15 -20.51 -4.06
CA LEU A 130 -11.63 -19.90 -2.84
C LEU A 130 -12.37 -20.45 -1.61
N SER A 131 -13.70 -20.51 -1.66
CA SER A 131 -14.52 -21.11 -0.61
C SER A 131 -14.14 -22.58 -0.36
N GLN A 132 -13.90 -23.37 -1.42
CA GLN A 132 -13.41 -24.74 -1.31
C GLN A 132 -12.00 -24.83 -0.72
N GLN A 133 -11.11 -23.88 -1.02
CA GLN A 133 -9.78 -23.81 -0.40
C GLN A 133 -9.87 -23.52 1.10
N ILE A 134 -10.72 -22.57 1.51
CA ILE A 134 -10.98 -22.27 2.92
C ILE A 134 -11.56 -23.51 3.61
N ARG A 135 -12.49 -24.22 2.97
CA ARG A 135 -13.02 -25.50 3.47
C ARG A 135 -11.93 -26.55 3.65
N ARG A 136 -11.00 -26.71 2.70
CA ARG A 136 -9.88 -27.66 2.85
C ARG A 136 -8.95 -27.28 4.00
N CYS A 137 -8.73 -25.99 4.24
CA CYS A 137 -7.96 -25.51 5.40
C CYS A 137 -8.68 -25.81 6.72
N TYR A 138 -10.01 -25.65 6.75
CA TYR A 138 -10.86 -26.00 7.89
C TYR A 138 -10.94 -27.51 8.14
N ASP A 139 -11.06 -28.33 7.10
CA ASP A 139 -11.16 -29.79 7.23
C ASP A 139 -9.81 -30.44 7.62
N SER A 140 -8.68 -29.75 7.39
CA SER A 140 -7.33 -30.25 7.67
C SER A 140 -6.85 -29.84 9.06
N GLN A 141 -6.86 -30.80 9.99
CA GLN A 141 -6.38 -30.59 11.37
C GLN A 141 -4.92 -30.10 11.42
N GLN A 142 -4.04 -30.64 10.57
CA GLN A 142 -2.62 -30.26 10.54
C GLN A 142 -2.41 -28.78 10.21
N LEU A 143 -3.20 -28.24 9.26
CA LEU A 143 -3.13 -26.83 8.91
C LEU A 143 -3.66 -25.96 10.03
N ILE A 144 -4.78 -26.33 10.66
CA ILE A 144 -5.33 -25.60 11.82
C ILE A 144 -4.30 -25.55 12.96
N ASP A 145 -3.61 -26.64 13.23
CA ASP A 145 -2.58 -26.67 14.28
C ASP A 145 -1.39 -25.76 13.94
N LEU A 146 -1.04 -25.63 12.66
CA LEU A 146 -0.07 -24.63 12.20
C LEU A 146 -0.56 -23.20 12.38
N TRP A 147 -1.83 -22.89 12.11
CA TRP A 147 -2.40 -21.56 12.38
C TRP A 147 -2.42 -21.25 13.88
N LYS A 148 -2.76 -22.23 14.73
CA LYS A 148 -2.66 -22.12 16.19
C LYS A 148 -1.24 -21.91 16.69
N SER A 149 -0.24 -22.43 15.96
CA SER A 149 1.19 -22.25 16.27
C SER A 149 1.73 -20.82 16.05
N GLN A 150 0.89 -19.88 15.60
CA GLN A 150 1.20 -18.45 15.38
C GLN A 150 2.18 -18.14 14.25
N ARG A 151 2.72 -19.15 13.55
CA ARG A 151 3.69 -18.94 12.47
C ARG A 151 3.13 -18.25 11.23
N TYR A 152 1.83 -18.41 10.97
CA TYR A 152 1.17 -17.80 9.80
C TYR A 152 0.61 -16.40 10.09
N TYR A 153 0.55 -15.97 11.35
CA TYR A 153 0.15 -14.61 11.69
C TYR A 153 1.35 -13.68 11.61
N PRO A 154 1.19 -12.47 11.01
CA PRO A 154 2.18 -11.41 11.16
C PRO A 154 2.52 -11.15 12.63
N HIS A 155 3.76 -10.72 12.87
CA HIS A 155 4.20 -10.41 14.24
C HIS A 155 3.32 -9.31 14.85
N VAL A 156 3.04 -9.41 16.15
CA VAL A 156 2.16 -8.45 16.86
C VAL A 156 2.72 -7.03 16.81
N ASN A 157 4.05 -6.92 16.81
CA ASN A 157 4.77 -5.65 16.76
C ASN A 157 5.13 -5.20 15.34
N THR A 158 4.59 -5.87 14.30
CA THR A 158 4.76 -5.41 12.92
C THR A 158 4.16 -4.00 12.79
N PRO A 159 4.94 -3.02 12.29
CA PRO A 159 4.44 -1.66 12.15
C PRO A 159 3.26 -1.61 11.20
N GLN A 160 2.36 -0.68 11.45
CA GLN A 160 1.17 -0.54 10.64
C GLN A 160 1.51 -0.04 9.24
N SER A 161 0.85 -0.61 8.23
CA SER A 161 0.94 -0.17 6.84
C SER A 161 -0.44 0.28 6.36
N PRO A 162 -0.56 1.42 5.67
CA PRO A 162 -1.81 1.83 5.03
C PRO A 162 -2.18 0.94 3.82
N CYS A 163 -1.33 -0.02 3.44
CA CYS A 163 -1.58 -0.97 2.35
C CYS A 163 -2.18 -2.28 2.84
N ILE A 164 -1.82 -2.73 4.05
CA ILE A 164 -2.33 -3.96 4.65
C ILE A 164 -2.90 -3.59 6.02
N SER A 165 -4.23 -3.56 6.12
CA SER A 165 -4.93 -3.28 7.38
C SER A 165 -4.83 -4.50 8.30
N LEU A 166 -3.84 -4.46 9.19
CA LEU A 166 -3.68 -5.44 10.26
C LEU A 166 -4.41 -4.94 11.52
N GLN A 167 -5.13 -5.84 12.17
CA GLN A 167 -5.86 -5.56 13.41
C GLN A 167 -5.42 -6.55 14.48
N TRP A 168 -5.27 -6.06 15.71
CA TRP A 168 -5.04 -6.94 16.86
C TRP A 168 -6.35 -7.64 17.21
N THR A 169 -6.37 -8.96 17.09
CA THR A 169 -7.55 -9.79 17.31
C THR A 169 -7.27 -10.84 18.39
N PHE A 170 -8.29 -11.18 19.16
CA PHE A 170 -8.22 -12.28 20.10
C PHE A 170 -8.71 -13.56 19.43
N ARG A 171 -7.76 -14.48 19.16
CA ARG A 171 -8.05 -15.82 18.65
C ARG A 171 -7.33 -16.87 19.46
N ASP A 172 -7.99 -17.99 19.71
CA ASP A 172 -7.44 -19.11 20.52
C ASP A 172 -6.90 -18.63 21.89
N ARG A 173 -7.60 -17.67 22.52
CA ARG A 173 -7.22 -17.02 23.79
C ARG A 173 -5.89 -16.26 23.76
N ARG A 174 -5.40 -15.89 22.58
CA ARG A 174 -4.17 -15.11 22.40
C ARG A 174 -4.42 -13.90 21.51
N ARG A 175 -3.61 -12.86 21.68
CA ARG A 175 -3.60 -11.68 20.80
C ARG A 175 -2.77 -12.02 19.56
N VAL A 176 -3.41 -11.98 18.40
CA VAL A 176 -2.78 -12.21 17.10
C VAL A 176 -2.95 -10.98 16.21
N ASN A 177 -2.05 -10.80 15.25
CA ASN A 177 -2.19 -9.75 14.25
C ASN A 177 -2.87 -10.34 13.02
N LEU A 178 -4.07 -9.84 12.66
CA LEU A 178 -4.87 -10.42 11.58
C LEU A 178 -5.18 -9.40 10.49
N PRO A 179 -4.99 -9.74 9.21
CA PRO A 179 -5.49 -8.95 8.08
C PRO A 179 -7.01 -8.77 8.13
N ALA A 180 -7.48 -7.55 7.88
CA ALA A 180 -8.90 -7.23 7.93
C ALA A 180 -9.81 -8.15 7.09
N PRO A 181 -9.43 -8.63 5.88
CA PRO A 181 -10.27 -9.55 5.10
C PRO A 181 -10.53 -10.91 5.77
N LEU A 182 -9.72 -11.31 6.76
CA LEU A 182 -9.89 -12.56 7.50
C LEU A 182 -10.72 -12.39 8.78
N LEU A 183 -11.18 -11.17 9.09
CA LEU A 183 -12.05 -10.89 10.24
C LEU A 183 -13.45 -11.46 10.03
N VAL A 184 -14.02 -12.00 11.10
CA VAL A 184 -15.34 -12.64 11.10
C VAL A 184 -16.28 -11.97 12.10
N ALA A 185 -17.59 -12.02 11.84
CA ALA A 185 -18.60 -11.52 12.77
C ALA A 185 -18.52 -12.32 14.08
N GLY A 186 -18.42 -11.60 15.19
CA GLY A 186 -18.16 -12.12 16.52
C GLY A 186 -16.68 -12.14 16.93
N ASP A 187 -15.73 -11.81 16.04
CA ASP A 187 -14.33 -11.63 16.44
C ASP A 187 -14.22 -10.44 17.42
N VAL A 188 -13.37 -10.61 18.43
CA VAL A 188 -13.04 -9.55 19.39
C VAL A 188 -11.72 -8.92 18.98
N ILE A 189 -11.74 -7.62 18.70
CA ILE A 189 -10.57 -6.85 18.28
C ILE A 189 -10.19 -5.83 19.35
N LEU A 190 -8.89 -5.58 19.49
CA LEU A 190 -8.35 -4.52 20.35
C LEU A 190 -8.04 -3.32 19.46
N MET A 191 -8.90 -2.29 19.54
CA MET A 191 -8.76 -1.10 18.72
C MET A 191 -8.00 -0.03 19.48
N SER A 192 -6.86 0.39 18.94
CA SER A 192 -6.14 1.54 19.51
C SER A 192 -6.82 2.86 19.14
N PRO A 193 -6.69 3.89 19.99
CA PRO A 193 -7.12 5.26 19.70
C PRO A 193 -6.60 5.78 18.35
N GLY A 194 -7.42 6.55 17.65
CA GLY A 194 -7.11 7.14 16.34
C GLY A 194 -7.18 6.18 15.14
N ARG A 195 -7.57 4.91 15.33
CA ARG A 195 -7.65 3.92 14.25
C ARG A 195 -9.05 3.84 13.64
N ALA A 196 -9.10 3.57 12.32
CA ALA A 196 -10.35 3.33 11.61
C ALA A 196 -10.88 1.92 11.87
N ALA A 197 -12.17 1.80 12.12
CA ALA A 197 -12.84 0.52 12.28
C ALA A 197 -12.90 -0.24 10.94
N PRO A 198 -12.48 -1.53 10.89
CA PRO A 198 -12.46 -2.29 9.65
C PRO A 198 -13.88 -2.62 9.13
N ALA A 199 -14.82 -2.79 10.05
CA ALA A 199 -16.21 -3.11 9.78
C ALA A 199 -17.07 -2.47 10.88
N LYS A 200 -18.37 -2.74 10.86
CA LYS A 200 -19.26 -2.33 11.95
C LYS A 200 -18.85 -3.02 13.25
N CYS A 201 -18.57 -2.25 14.30
CA CYS A 201 -18.02 -2.73 15.55
C CYS A 201 -18.81 -2.18 16.75
N ARG A 202 -18.89 -2.95 17.84
CA ARG A 202 -19.52 -2.53 19.11
C ARG A 202 -18.58 -2.73 20.29
N SER A 203 -18.43 -1.74 21.17
CA SER A 203 -17.55 -1.83 22.34
C SER A 203 -18.07 -2.86 23.35
N ILE A 204 -17.15 -3.66 23.91
CA ILE A 204 -17.43 -4.60 25.01
C ILE A 204 -17.30 -3.87 26.34
N ASP A 205 -16.23 -3.09 26.47
CA ASP A 205 -15.94 -2.33 27.69
C ASP A 205 -16.91 -1.14 27.78
N THR A 206 -17.61 -1.01 28.92
CA THR A 206 -18.45 0.16 29.22
C THR A 206 -17.55 1.31 29.63
N VAL A 207 -17.35 2.27 28.73
CA VAL A 207 -16.64 3.50 29.08
C VAL A 207 -17.59 4.37 29.90
N VAL A 208 -17.27 4.59 31.17
CA VAL A 208 -17.98 5.51 32.06
C VAL A 208 -17.88 6.91 31.45
N THR A 209 -18.98 7.43 30.92
CA THR A 209 -19.10 8.86 30.60
C THR A 209 -18.98 9.66 31.90
N PRO A 210 -18.08 10.66 32.02
CA PRO A 210 -18.14 11.58 33.14
C PRO A 210 -19.41 12.41 33.05
N ILE A 211 -19.96 12.69 34.23
CA ILE A 211 -21.21 13.39 34.51
C ILE A 211 -21.30 14.69 33.71
N VAL A 212 -22.37 14.85 32.93
CA VAL A 212 -22.78 16.14 32.36
C VAL A 212 -23.11 17.06 33.53
N VAL A 213 -22.16 17.90 33.94
CA VAL A 213 -22.48 19.09 34.73
C VAL A 213 -23.13 20.06 33.75
N THR A 214 -24.46 20.10 33.76
CA THR A 214 -25.24 21.11 33.04
C THR A 214 -24.76 22.50 33.46
N ALA A 215 -24.20 23.25 32.51
CA ALA A 215 -23.99 24.69 32.66
C ALA A 215 -25.32 25.39 32.93
N PRO A 216 -25.35 26.48 33.74
CA PRO A 216 -26.57 27.24 33.97
C PRO A 216 -27.01 27.93 32.67
N PRO A 217 -28.32 28.00 32.38
CA PRO A 217 -28.81 28.58 31.15
C PRO A 217 -28.54 30.11 31.10
N PRO A 218 -28.29 30.68 29.91
CA PRO A 218 -28.14 32.13 29.75
C PRO A 218 -29.48 32.86 29.97
N PRO A 219 -29.44 34.15 30.38
CA PRO A 219 -30.66 34.91 30.65
C PRO A 219 -31.41 35.22 29.35
N ALA A 220 -32.70 34.87 29.28
CA ALA A 220 -33.58 35.22 28.17
C ALA A 220 -34.00 36.70 28.24
N PRO A 221 -34.22 37.37 27.09
CA PRO A 221 -34.67 38.75 27.06
C PRO A 221 -36.17 38.85 27.40
N SER A 222 -36.49 39.94 28.10
CA SER A 222 -37.83 40.35 28.49
C SER A 222 -38.78 40.51 27.30
N ASN A 223 -39.94 39.83 27.34
CA ASN A 223 -41.23 40.44 26.99
C ASN A 223 -42.40 39.60 27.51
N GLN A 224 -43.35 40.31 28.12
CA GLN A 224 -44.54 39.79 28.78
C GLN A 224 -45.57 39.32 27.75
N THR A 225 -46.18 38.15 27.99
CA THR A 225 -47.64 37.97 27.92
C THR A 225 -48.04 36.73 28.70
N HIS A 226 -49.04 36.89 29.57
CA HIS A 226 -49.71 35.88 30.37
C HIS A 226 -50.18 34.66 29.57
N ILE A 227 -50.13 33.46 30.15
CA ILE A 227 -51.25 32.49 30.27
C ILE A 227 -50.81 31.27 31.12
N ASN A 228 -51.57 31.07 32.20
CA ASN A 228 -51.89 29.87 33.00
C ASN A 228 -50.85 28.78 33.30
N THR A 229 -50.58 28.67 34.59
CA THR A 229 -50.19 27.47 35.33
C THR A 229 -51.31 26.43 35.31
N ASP A 230 -51.02 25.21 34.87
CA ASP A 230 -51.58 23.99 35.47
C ASP A 230 -50.64 22.80 35.23
N SER A 231 -50.54 22.00 36.30
CA SER A 231 -49.80 20.74 36.52
C SER A 231 -49.55 19.81 35.33
N ILE A 232 -48.34 19.24 35.25
CA ILE A 232 -48.07 17.78 35.12
C ILE A 232 -46.62 17.51 35.60
N SER A 233 -46.48 16.79 36.70
CA SER A 233 -45.25 16.14 37.14
C SER A 233 -44.97 14.92 36.25
N GLY A 234 -44.00 15.03 35.35
CA GLY A 234 -43.44 13.87 34.64
C GLY A 234 -42.46 13.09 35.53
N PRO A 235 -42.32 11.76 35.35
CA PRO A 235 -41.38 10.96 36.12
C PRO A 235 -39.93 11.39 35.81
N PRO A 236 -38.99 11.22 36.76
CA PRO A 236 -37.60 11.58 36.53
C PRO A 236 -37.04 10.80 35.32
N PRO A 237 -36.14 11.40 34.53
CA PRO A 237 -35.51 10.70 33.42
C PRO A 237 -34.80 9.44 33.94
N PRO A 238 -34.85 8.32 33.19
CA PRO A 238 -34.14 7.12 33.59
C PRO A 238 -32.63 7.42 33.72
N PRO A 239 -31.91 6.74 34.64
CA PRO A 239 -30.46 6.89 34.76
C PRO A 239 -29.81 6.64 33.40
N PRO A 240 -28.69 7.30 33.06
CA PRO A 240 -28.03 7.13 31.77
C PRO A 240 -27.69 5.66 31.57
N SER A 241 -28.43 4.99 30.70
CA SER A 241 -28.15 3.64 30.25
C SER A 241 -26.76 3.64 29.64
N ALA A 242 -25.86 2.79 30.11
CA ALA A 242 -24.53 2.60 29.54
C ALA A 242 -24.66 2.30 28.04
N THR A 243 -24.45 3.31 27.19
CA THR A 243 -24.52 3.15 25.74
C THR A 243 -23.20 2.58 25.26
N HIS A 244 -23.22 1.34 24.78
CA HIS A 244 -22.09 0.75 24.07
C HIS A 244 -21.73 1.61 22.85
N TYR A 245 -20.44 1.88 22.65
CA TYR A 245 -19.96 2.66 21.52
C TYR A 245 -20.04 1.81 20.26
N CYS A 246 -20.79 2.27 19.25
CA CYS A 246 -20.92 1.59 17.96
C CYS A 246 -20.19 2.40 16.90
N LEU A 247 -19.29 1.74 16.17
CA LEU A 247 -18.52 2.32 15.06
C LEU A 247 -18.97 1.68 13.75
N ASN A 248 -19.12 2.48 12.70
CA ASN A 248 -19.31 1.99 11.34
C ASN A 248 -17.97 1.75 10.64
N SER A 249 -17.98 1.02 9.53
CA SER A 249 -16.78 0.79 8.72
C SER A 249 -16.16 2.12 8.29
N GLY A 250 -14.87 2.30 8.56
CA GLY A 250 -14.10 3.50 8.23
C GLY A 250 -14.13 4.62 9.29
N GLU A 251 -14.99 4.54 10.32
CA GLU A 251 -15.03 5.54 11.39
C GLU A 251 -13.85 5.40 12.34
N LEU A 252 -13.30 6.53 12.81
CA LEU A 252 -12.15 6.55 13.71
C LEU A 252 -12.58 6.34 15.16
N PHE A 253 -11.89 5.47 15.88
CA PHE A 253 -12.05 5.32 17.33
C PHE A 253 -11.32 6.45 18.05
N VAL A 254 -12.07 7.44 18.55
CA VAL A 254 -11.54 8.55 19.35
C VAL A 254 -12.13 8.44 20.75
N PRO A 255 -11.41 7.86 21.74
CA PRO A 255 -11.89 7.89 23.12
C PRO A 255 -12.00 9.34 23.59
N THR A 256 -13.14 9.71 24.17
CA THR A 256 -13.34 11.00 24.81
C THR A 256 -12.45 11.09 26.05
N VAL A 257 -11.23 11.63 25.90
CA VAL A 257 -10.37 12.01 27.03
C VAL A 257 -10.81 13.40 27.46
N ASP A 258 -11.08 13.60 28.76
CA ASP A 258 -11.71 14.80 29.34
C ASP A 258 -11.34 16.10 28.62
N PHE A 259 -12.23 16.68 27.81
CA PHE A 259 -11.95 17.96 27.15
C PHE A 259 -12.05 19.10 28.16
N ALA A 260 -10.97 19.37 28.89
CA ALA A 260 -10.85 20.61 29.63
C ALA A 260 -10.52 21.74 28.63
N THR A 261 -11.55 22.48 28.25
CA THR A 261 -11.53 23.65 27.33
C THR A 261 -10.75 24.87 27.86
N ASP A 262 -10.01 24.75 28.95
CA ASP A 262 -9.38 25.89 29.60
C ASP A 262 -7.89 25.99 29.24
N SER A 263 -7.52 27.13 28.66
CA SER A 263 -6.13 27.57 28.52
C SER A 263 -5.43 27.44 29.87
N PHE A 264 -4.41 26.59 29.92
CA PHE A 264 -3.66 26.32 31.13
C PHE A 264 -2.25 26.88 31.03
N THR A 265 -1.73 27.31 32.17
CA THR A 265 -0.41 27.94 32.31
C THR A 265 0.63 27.01 32.93
N ILE A 266 0.21 25.86 33.47
CA ILE A 266 1.05 24.88 34.16
C ILE A 266 0.88 23.51 33.49
N PRO A 267 1.96 22.74 33.25
CA PRO A 267 1.87 21.39 32.71
C PRO A 267 0.83 20.53 33.44
N ARG A 268 0.03 19.79 32.67
CA ARG A 268 -1.05 18.94 33.19
C ARG A 268 -0.76 17.46 32.95
N LEU A 269 -1.18 16.61 33.88
CA LEU A 269 -1.18 15.17 33.67
C LEU A 269 -2.46 14.76 32.96
N ARG A 270 -2.31 14.10 31.81
CA ARG A 270 -3.38 13.55 30.98
C ARG A 270 -3.37 12.03 31.07
N ARG A 271 -4.54 11.44 31.27
CA ARG A 271 -4.66 9.99 31.26
C ARG A 271 -4.38 9.46 29.86
N ALA A 272 -3.55 8.41 29.77
CA ALA A 272 -3.24 7.76 28.51
C ALA A 272 -4.51 7.24 27.82
N ALA A 273 -4.66 7.51 26.53
CA ALA A 273 -5.74 6.93 25.74
C ALA A 273 -5.48 5.41 25.60
N LYS A 274 -6.33 4.59 26.20
CA LYS A 274 -6.16 3.13 26.20
C LYS A 274 -6.91 2.49 25.03
N ALA A 275 -6.34 1.42 24.50
CA ALA A 275 -7.01 0.59 23.52
C ALA A 275 -8.24 -0.10 24.16
N VAL A 276 -9.34 -0.15 23.42
CA VAL A 276 -10.63 -0.70 23.89
C VAL A 276 -11.01 -1.93 23.07
N ARG A 277 -11.67 -2.89 23.72
CA ARG A 277 -12.13 -4.11 23.07
C ARG A 277 -13.46 -3.88 22.34
N PHE A 278 -13.50 -4.28 21.08
CA PHE A 278 -14.69 -4.22 20.22
C PHE A 278 -15.05 -5.60 19.68
N VAL A 279 -16.34 -5.89 19.58
CA VAL A 279 -16.86 -7.03 18.80
C VAL A 279 -17.15 -6.57 17.39
N VAL A 280 -16.64 -7.30 16.41
CA VAL A 280 -16.97 -7.13 14.99
C VAL A 280 -18.37 -7.68 14.74
N LEU A 281 -19.27 -6.87 14.19
CA LEU A 281 -20.66 -7.27 13.92
C LEU A 281 -20.85 -7.82 12.50
N GLU A 282 -20.04 -7.36 11.56
CA GLU A 282 -20.16 -7.67 10.13
C GLU A 282 -18.83 -8.13 9.56
N THR A 283 -18.87 -9.03 8.58
CA THR A 283 -17.67 -9.54 7.93
C THR A 283 -17.25 -8.67 6.75
N PRO A 284 -16.09 -7.98 6.82
CA PRO A 284 -15.70 -7.00 5.81
C PRO A 284 -15.51 -7.64 4.43
N PHE A 285 -14.99 -8.86 4.37
CA PHE A 285 -14.81 -9.58 3.10
C PHE A 285 -16.14 -9.87 2.39
N ILE A 286 -17.23 -10.07 3.12
CA ILE A 286 -18.53 -10.36 2.52
C ILE A 286 -19.13 -9.12 1.85
N SER A 287 -18.99 -7.93 2.44
CA SER A 287 -19.39 -6.69 1.78
C SER A 287 -18.60 -6.47 0.48
N ASP A 288 -17.30 -6.75 0.49
CA ASP A 288 -16.44 -6.62 -0.71
C ASP A 288 -16.80 -7.66 -1.77
N LEU A 289 -17.08 -8.90 -1.35
CA LEU A 289 -17.52 -9.97 -2.26
C LEU A 289 -18.88 -9.65 -2.89
N LYS A 290 -19.82 -9.10 -2.10
CA LYS A 290 -21.15 -8.70 -2.57
C LYS A 290 -21.06 -7.56 -3.59
N THR A 291 -20.21 -6.57 -3.35
CA THR A 291 -19.98 -5.48 -4.32
C THR A 291 -19.30 -6.01 -5.58
N ALA A 292 -18.31 -6.90 -5.48
CA ALA A 292 -17.66 -7.52 -6.64
C ALA A 292 -18.61 -8.35 -7.52
N ILE A 293 -19.48 -9.15 -6.90
CA ILE A 293 -20.46 -9.97 -7.62
C ILE A 293 -21.58 -9.12 -8.22
N SER A 294 -22.06 -8.10 -7.52
CA SER A 294 -23.13 -7.21 -8.01
C SER A 294 -22.65 -6.25 -9.11
N ALA A 295 -21.43 -5.73 -9.04
CA ALA A 295 -20.84 -4.87 -10.07
C ALA A 295 -20.68 -5.58 -11.43
N GLN A 296 -20.51 -6.91 -11.40
CA GLN A 296 -20.47 -7.76 -12.59
C GLN A 296 -21.81 -7.79 -13.36
N SER A 297 -22.91 -7.39 -12.73
CA SER A 297 -24.23 -7.27 -13.37
C SER A 297 -24.35 -6.07 -14.32
N THR A 298 -23.44 -5.07 -14.29
CA THR A 298 -23.74 -3.77 -14.92
C THR A 298 -22.77 -3.23 -15.97
N ARG A 299 -21.48 -3.61 -16.02
CA ARG A 299 -20.59 -3.23 -17.16
C ARG A 299 -19.17 -3.77 -16.95
N THR A 300 -18.71 -4.64 -17.85
CA THR A 300 -17.27 -4.79 -18.08
C THR A 300 -16.70 -3.47 -18.59
N ILE A 301 -15.59 -3.02 -18.00
CA ILE A 301 -14.86 -1.85 -18.47
C ILE A 301 -14.20 -2.23 -19.80
N ALA A 302 -14.75 -1.73 -20.90
CA ALA A 302 -14.23 -1.98 -22.23
C ALA A 302 -12.80 -1.43 -22.36
N THR A 303 -11.85 -2.30 -22.70
CA THR A 303 -10.45 -1.94 -22.93
C THR A 303 -10.30 -1.14 -24.23
N ALA A 304 -9.20 -0.39 -24.37
CA ALA A 304 -8.94 0.41 -25.57
C ALA A 304 -8.91 -0.47 -26.83
N PHE A 305 -8.21 -1.61 -26.77
CA PHE A 305 -8.12 -2.58 -27.88
C PHE A 305 -9.48 -3.16 -28.29
N GLU A 306 -10.36 -3.48 -27.33
CA GLU A 306 -11.72 -3.95 -27.65
C GLU A 306 -12.56 -2.86 -28.33
N LYS A 307 -12.39 -1.59 -27.95
CA LYS A 307 -13.06 -0.46 -28.61
C LYS A 307 -12.57 -0.26 -30.04
N GLU A 308 -11.26 -0.35 -30.27
CA GLU A 308 -10.68 -0.25 -31.61
C GLU A 308 -11.12 -1.39 -32.51
N LEU A 309 -11.09 -2.63 -31.99
CA LEU A 309 -11.59 -3.80 -32.71
C LEU A 309 -13.07 -3.63 -33.08
N ASN A 310 -13.90 -3.13 -32.15
CA ASN A 310 -15.31 -2.85 -32.41
C ASN A 310 -15.49 -1.74 -33.47
N LEU A 311 -14.70 -0.66 -33.40
CA LEU A 311 -14.72 0.40 -34.40
C LEU A 311 -14.40 -0.13 -35.80
N ILE A 312 -13.33 -0.91 -35.94
CA ILE A 312 -12.90 -1.48 -37.23
C ILE A 312 -13.98 -2.43 -37.77
N SER A 313 -14.37 -3.42 -36.96
CA SER A 313 -15.29 -4.46 -37.42
C SER A 313 -16.72 -3.95 -37.66
N VAL A 314 -17.30 -3.16 -36.74
CA VAL A 314 -18.69 -2.72 -36.87
C VAL A 314 -18.83 -1.49 -37.77
N ARG A 315 -18.00 -0.45 -37.57
CA ARG A 315 -18.18 0.81 -38.30
C ARG A 315 -17.64 0.74 -39.71
N TYR A 316 -16.43 0.22 -39.91
CA TYR A 316 -15.80 0.20 -41.22
C TYR A 316 -16.19 -1.05 -42.02
N VAL A 317 -16.03 -2.25 -41.46
CA VAL A 317 -16.27 -3.49 -42.21
C VAL A 317 -17.77 -3.75 -42.41
N GLU A 318 -18.53 -3.92 -41.33
CA GLU A 318 -19.95 -4.32 -41.41
C GLU A 318 -20.87 -3.23 -41.96
N ARG A 319 -20.67 -1.95 -41.60
CA ARG A 319 -21.57 -0.85 -42.01
C ARG A 319 -21.20 -0.15 -43.31
N ILE A 320 -19.93 -0.10 -43.69
CA ILE A 320 -19.47 0.66 -44.88
C ILE A 320 -19.01 -0.30 -45.98
N ILE A 321 -17.99 -1.11 -45.72
CA ILE A 321 -17.31 -1.91 -46.76
C ILE A 321 -18.22 -3.01 -47.31
N ILE A 322 -18.83 -3.82 -46.44
CA ILE A 322 -19.66 -4.95 -46.87
C ILE A 322 -20.86 -4.51 -47.72
N PRO A 323 -21.67 -3.51 -47.32
CA PRO A 323 -22.79 -3.04 -48.16
C PRO A 323 -22.35 -2.44 -49.49
N VAL A 324 -21.25 -1.69 -49.54
CA VAL A 324 -20.72 -1.11 -50.77
C VAL A 324 -20.24 -2.20 -51.74
N ILE A 325 -19.49 -3.19 -51.25
CA ILE A 325 -19.04 -4.32 -52.08
C ILE A 325 -20.23 -5.16 -52.56
N TRP A 326 -21.19 -5.43 -51.67
CA TRP A 326 -22.39 -6.18 -52.03
C TRP A 326 -23.17 -5.47 -53.14
N THR A 327 -23.39 -4.17 -53.04
CA THR A 327 -24.15 -3.37 -54.03
C THR A 327 -23.43 -3.26 -55.38
N VAL A 328 -22.11 -3.06 -55.38
CA VAL A 328 -21.33 -2.96 -56.63
C VAL A 328 -21.30 -4.31 -57.36
N ILE A 329 -21.06 -5.40 -56.65
CA ILE A 329 -20.93 -6.74 -57.26
C ILE A 329 -22.29 -7.28 -57.71
N THR A 330 -23.37 -7.01 -56.94
CA THR A 330 -24.72 -7.35 -57.39
C THR A 330 -25.11 -6.59 -58.64
N LEU A 331 -24.79 -5.28 -58.72
CA LEU A 331 -25.05 -4.47 -59.91
C LEU A 331 -24.27 -4.97 -61.14
N VAL A 332 -22.96 -5.20 -61.01
CA VAL A 332 -22.12 -5.71 -62.10
C VAL A 332 -22.61 -7.08 -62.56
N SER A 333 -22.97 -7.95 -61.63
CA SER A 333 -23.49 -9.29 -61.95
C SER A 333 -24.87 -9.25 -62.58
N ALA A 334 -25.73 -8.31 -62.17
CA ALA A 334 -27.05 -8.10 -62.78
C ALA A 334 -26.93 -7.59 -64.23
N ILE A 335 -25.97 -6.71 -64.52
CA ILE A 335 -25.69 -6.27 -65.89
C ILE A 335 -25.16 -7.44 -66.74
N HIS A 336 -24.23 -8.23 -66.19
CA HIS A 336 -23.65 -9.37 -66.89
C HIS A 336 -24.67 -10.45 -67.25
N TYR A 337 -25.45 -10.92 -66.27
CA TYR A 337 -26.42 -12.00 -66.46
C TYR A 337 -27.77 -11.53 -67.01
N GLY A 338 -28.15 -10.27 -66.78
CA GLY A 338 -29.41 -9.70 -67.26
C GLY A 338 -29.35 -9.09 -68.66
N TYR A 339 -28.20 -8.51 -69.06
CA TYR A 339 -28.07 -7.79 -70.33
C TYR A 339 -27.15 -8.49 -71.34
N LEU A 340 -25.96 -8.96 -70.91
CA LEU A 340 -24.98 -9.55 -71.84
C LEU A 340 -25.33 -10.99 -72.25
N GLU A 341 -25.80 -11.82 -71.32
CA GLU A 341 -26.19 -13.22 -71.62
C GLU A 341 -27.53 -13.30 -72.39
N SER A 342 -28.39 -12.28 -72.28
CA SER A 342 -29.66 -12.22 -73.02
C SER A 342 -29.51 -11.90 -74.52
N PHE A 343 -28.37 -11.35 -74.95
CA PHE A 343 -28.11 -10.99 -76.36
C PHE A 343 -27.14 -11.96 -77.07
N GLY A 344 -26.41 -12.79 -76.34
CA GLY A 344 -25.52 -13.81 -76.90
C GLY A 344 -26.29 -15.10 -77.22
N ASN A 345 -26.55 -15.35 -78.50
CA ASN A 345 -27.07 -16.63 -78.98
C ASN A 345 -26.05 -17.76 -78.72
N GLU A 346 -26.16 -18.45 -77.59
CA GLU A 346 -25.89 -19.89 -77.48
C GLU A 346 -26.50 -20.43 -76.17
N MET A 347 -27.13 -21.60 -76.31
CA MET A 347 -28.09 -22.20 -75.40
C MET A 347 -27.41 -22.85 -74.17
N VAL A 348 -28.20 -23.12 -73.12
CA VAL A 348 -27.96 -24.01 -71.95
C VAL A 348 -27.50 -23.34 -70.64
N THR A 349 -28.19 -22.29 -70.18
CA THR A 349 -28.35 -22.02 -68.74
C THR A 349 -29.84 -21.86 -68.42
N THR A 350 -30.36 -22.65 -67.48
CA THR A 350 -31.73 -22.47 -66.99
C THR A 350 -31.81 -21.15 -66.21
N TRP A 351 -32.94 -20.45 -66.27
CA TRP A 351 -33.12 -19.17 -65.55
C TRP A 351 -32.79 -19.28 -64.04
N SER A 352 -33.01 -20.46 -63.46
CA SER A 352 -32.61 -20.81 -62.09
C SER A 352 -31.09 -20.82 -61.87
N ALA A 353 -30.29 -21.24 -62.84
CA ALA A 353 -28.84 -21.27 -62.75
C ALA A 353 -28.26 -19.84 -62.82
N SER A 354 -28.77 -18.98 -63.70
CA SER A 354 -28.34 -17.57 -63.79
C SER A 354 -28.68 -16.79 -62.52
N ILE A 355 -29.86 -17.01 -61.93
CA ILE A 355 -30.23 -16.43 -60.62
C ILE A 355 -29.32 -16.93 -59.50
N THR A 356 -28.96 -18.22 -59.52
CA THR A 356 -28.05 -18.81 -58.53
C THR A 356 -26.64 -18.20 -58.63
N LEU A 357 -26.12 -17.99 -59.85
CA LEU A 357 -24.83 -17.34 -60.09
C LEU A 357 -24.83 -15.85 -59.72
N LEU A 358 -25.96 -15.16 -59.95
CA LEU A 358 -26.17 -13.78 -59.52
C LEU A 358 -26.07 -13.62 -58.00
N MET A 359 -26.58 -14.60 -57.24
CA MET A 359 -26.52 -14.60 -55.77
C MET A 359 -25.18 -15.10 -55.21
N LEU A 360 -24.51 -16.02 -55.91
CA LEU A 360 -23.26 -16.61 -55.46
C LEU A 360 -22.08 -15.62 -55.55
N ARG A 361 -21.98 -14.82 -56.62
CA ARG A 361 -20.85 -13.87 -56.80
C ARG A 361 -20.70 -12.85 -55.64
N PRO A 362 -21.76 -12.18 -55.15
CA PRO A 362 -21.68 -11.29 -53.99
C PRO A 362 -21.26 -12.02 -52.70
N VAL A 363 -21.72 -13.26 -52.50
CA VAL A 363 -21.35 -14.06 -51.32
C VAL A 363 -19.86 -14.38 -51.33
N MET A 364 -19.30 -14.79 -52.47
CA MET A 364 -17.87 -15.07 -52.62
C MET A 364 -17.01 -13.86 -52.28
N ALA A 365 -17.45 -12.66 -52.64
CA ALA A 365 -16.72 -11.43 -52.39
C ALA A 365 -16.78 -10.96 -50.93
N ILE A 366 -17.85 -11.31 -50.21
CA ILE A 366 -18.06 -10.90 -48.82
C ILE A 366 -17.40 -11.88 -47.84
N LEU A 367 -17.29 -13.16 -48.21
CA LEU A 367 -16.77 -14.20 -47.32
C LEU A 367 -15.38 -13.88 -46.71
N PRO A 368 -14.38 -13.34 -47.46
CA PRO A 368 -13.08 -12.97 -46.90
C PRO A 368 -13.12 -11.78 -45.91
N LEU A 369 -14.19 -10.97 -45.96
CA LEU A 369 -14.36 -9.80 -45.08
C LEU A 369 -15.03 -10.17 -43.75
N LEU A 370 -15.60 -11.37 -43.63
CA LEU A 370 -16.19 -11.83 -42.38
C LEU A 370 -15.11 -12.25 -41.38
N PRO A 371 -15.28 -11.95 -40.08
CA PRO A 371 -14.32 -12.30 -39.03
C PRO A 371 -14.39 -13.78 -38.64
N LEU A 372 -14.12 -14.71 -39.56
CA LEU A 372 -14.26 -16.16 -39.34
C LEU A 372 -13.21 -16.73 -38.39
N ALA A 373 -11.98 -16.23 -38.45
CA ALA A 373 -10.85 -16.66 -37.60
C ALA A 373 -10.63 -15.74 -36.39
N LEU A 374 -11.28 -14.56 -36.36
CA LEU A 374 -11.03 -13.56 -35.32
C LEU A 374 -11.34 -14.08 -33.91
N PRO A 375 -12.48 -14.77 -33.63
CA PRO A 375 -12.77 -15.22 -32.27
C PRO A 375 -11.74 -16.20 -31.71
N ILE A 376 -11.25 -17.12 -32.53
CA ILE A 376 -10.23 -18.09 -32.11
C ILE A 376 -8.86 -17.42 -31.96
N CYS A 377 -8.44 -16.60 -32.92
CA CYS A 377 -7.16 -15.89 -32.86
C CYS A 377 -7.10 -14.90 -31.68
N TRP A 378 -8.19 -14.20 -31.40
CA TRP A 378 -8.27 -13.27 -30.28
C TRP A 378 -8.15 -13.99 -28.93
N LEU A 379 -8.79 -15.16 -28.81
CA LEU A 379 -8.69 -15.96 -27.59
C LEU A 379 -7.28 -16.54 -27.40
N THR A 380 -6.68 -17.10 -28.45
CA THR A 380 -5.36 -17.72 -28.37
C THR A 380 -4.28 -16.68 -28.08
N LEU A 381 -4.35 -15.50 -28.71
CA LEU A 381 -3.41 -14.41 -28.48
C LEU A 381 -3.47 -13.91 -27.03
N ASN A 382 -4.68 -13.74 -26.48
CA ASN A 382 -4.84 -13.31 -25.09
C ASN A 382 -4.29 -14.33 -24.09
N VAL A 383 -4.59 -15.62 -24.30
CA VAL A 383 -4.09 -16.68 -23.43
C VAL A 383 -2.57 -16.80 -23.54
N TYR A 384 -2.02 -16.71 -24.75
CA TYR A 384 -0.59 -16.74 -24.99
C TYR A 384 0.12 -15.58 -24.28
N GLY A 385 -0.31 -14.33 -24.55
CA GLY A 385 0.32 -13.15 -23.95
C GLY A 385 0.24 -13.14 -22.44
N LEU A 386 -0.86 -13.63 -21.86
CA LEU A 386 -0.99 -13.71 -20.41
C LEU A 386 -0.16 -14.83 -19.80
N SER A 387 -0.06 -15.99 -20.46
CA SER A 387 0.82 -17.08 -20.00
C SER A 387 2.28 -16.64 -19.96
N HIS A 388 2.70 -15.88 -20.97
CA HIS A 388 4.02 -15.27 -21.05
C HIS A 388 4.25 -14.26 -19.91
N LEU A 389 3.28 -13.37 -19.67
CA LEU A 389 3.35 -12.38 -18.60
C LEU A 389 3.48 -13.01 -17.21
N PHE A 390 2.66 -14.02 -16.91
CA PHE A 390 2.73 -14.72 -15.62
C PHE A 390 4.05 -15.45 -15.41
N GLN A 391 4.64 -15.99 -16.47
CA GLN A 391 5.93 -16.67 -16.38
C GLN A 391 7.08 -15.69 -16.12
N ILE A 392 7.07 -14.52 -16.76
CA ILE A 392 8.03 -13.44 -16.46
C ILE A 392 7.91 -13.03 -14.99
N CYS A 393 6.68 -12.78 -14.50
CA CYS A 393 6.46 -12.44 -13.10
C CYS A 393 7.00 -13.51 -12.16
N ALA A 394 6.66 -14.79 -12.38
CA ALA A 394 7.13 -15.89 -11.55
C ALA A 394 8.66 -15.99 -11.50
N SER A 395 9.33 -15.85 -12.64
CA SER A 395 10.80 -15.92 -12.73
C SER A 395 11.53 -14.79 -11.99
N ASN A 396 10.88 -13.64 -11.82
CA ASN A 396 11.45 -12.49 -11.11
C ASN A 396 11.18 -12.54 -9.61
N PHE A 397 10.01 -13.05 -9.19
CA PHE A 397 9.70 -13.26 -7.77
C PHE A 397 10.61 -14.32 -7.13
N ASP A 398 10.85 -15.46 -7.79
CA ASP A 398 11.77 -16.49 -7.28
C ASP A 398 13.20 -15.96 -7.05
N LYS A 399 13.65 -14.97 -7.84
CA LYS A 399 14.96 -14.34 -7.66
C LYS A 399 15.00 -13.37 -6.49
N GLN A 400 13.93 -12.62 -6.25
CA GLN A 400 13.82 -11.68 -5.12
C GLN A 400 13.62 -12.41 -3.79
N ASP A 401 12.91 -13.54 -3.78
CA ASP A 401 12.76 -14.34 -2.57
C ASP A 401 14.10 -14.96 -2.16
N ILE A 402 14.93 -15.41 -3.10
CA ILE A 402 16.28 -15.93 -2.77
C ILE A 402 17.18 -14.86 -2.12
N THR A 403 17.04 -13.58 -2.48
CA THR A 403 17.76 -12.47 -1.84
C THR A 403 17.14 -12.01 -0.52
N ASN A 404 15.82 -12.21 -0.33
CA ASN A 404 15.09 -11.79 0.89
C ASN A 404 15.01 -12.89 1.98
N ILE A 405 15.46 -14.12 1.68
CA ILE A 405 15.48 -15.26 2.62
C ILE A 405 16.31 -14.98 3.88
N GLU A 406 17.26 -14.03 3.86
CA GLU A 406 18.05 -13.69 5.05
C GLU A 406 17.37 -12.66 5.98
N GLY A 407 16.23 -12.07 5.60
CA GLY A 407 15.68 -10.91 6.32
C GLY A 407 14.22 -10.95 6.76
N SER A 408 13.40 -11.93 6.36
CA SER A 408 11.95 -11.94 6.65
C SER A 408 11.48 -13.25 7.32
N PRO A 409 10.97 -13.23 8.57
CA PRO A 409 10.57 -14.44 9.32
C PRO A 409 9.31 -15.17 8.79
N GLY A 410 8.78 -14.82 7.62
CA GLY A 410 7.48 -15.31 7.13
C GLY A 410 7.50 -16.22 5.90
N SER A 411 8.65 -16.42 5.26
CA SER A 411 8.74 -17.18 4.00
C SER A 411 9.13 -18.64 4.24
N ILE A 412 8.16 -19.47 4.65
CA ILE A 412 8.24 -20.92 4.44
C ILE A 412 6.96 -21.34 3.72
N LEU A 413 7.00 -21.35 2.39
CA LEU A 413 6.06 -22.14 1.59
C LEU A 413 6.71 -23.49 1.23
N THR A 414 6.14 -24.50 1.86
CA THR A 414 5.94 -25.90 1.44
C THR A 414 6.50 -26.34 0.07
N GLY A 415 7.37 -27.36 0.09
CA GLY A 415 7.13 -28.59 -0.66
C GLY A 415 7.76 -28.78 -2.04
N SER A 416 8.75 -29.67 -2.08
CA SER A 416 9.27 -30.46 -3.21
C SER A 416 9.93 -29.72 -4.39
N ASN A 417 11.22 -29.37 -4.24
CA ASN A 417 12.29 -29.56 -5.25
C ASN A 417 13.64 -28.89 -4.85
N ILE A 418 13.89 -28.66 -3.55
CA ILE A 418 15.07 -27.94 -3.04
C ILE A 418 16.32 -28.84 -2.87
N GLY A 419 16.27 -30.10 -3.33
CA GLY A 419 17.37 -31.05 -3.18
C GLY A 419 18.52 -30.91 -4.20
N ARG A 420 18.27 -30.35 -5.39
CA ARG A 420 19.27 -30.33 -6.48
C ARG A 420 19.86 -28.96 -6.83
N ALA A 421 19.24 -27.87 -6.39
CA ALA A 421 19.71 -26.51 -6.70
C ALA A 421 20.77 -25.99 -5.71
N LYS A 422 20.90 -26.55 -4.50
CA LYS A 422 21.81 -26.01 -3.48
C LYS A 422 23.31 -26.20 -3.78
N GLU A 423 23.69 -27.22 -4.54
CA GLU A 423 25.11 -27.54 -4.78
C GLU A 423 25.71 -26.84 -6.01
N GLN A 424 24.88 -26.39 -6.95
CA GLN A 424 25.36 -25.82 -8.22
C GLN A 424 25.57 -24.30 -8.18
N TYR A 425 24.91 -23.58 -7.24
CA TYR A 425 24.98 -22.12 -7.16
C TYR A 425 26.15 -21.56 -6.34
N PHE A 426 26.76 -22.37 -5.46
CA PHE A 426 27.89 -21.90 -4.64
C PHE A 426 29.19 -21.74 -5.44
N LYS A 427 29.30 -22.32 -6.65
CA LYS A 427 30.53 -22.30 -7.45
C LYS A 427 30.64 -21.15 -8.45
N THR A 428 29.54 -20.48 -8.78
CA THR A 428 29.49 -19.46 -9.85
C THR A 428 29.40 -18.02 -9.34
N SER A 429 29.31 -17.82 -8.01
CA SER A 429 29.14 -16.48 -7.41
C SER A 429 30.45 -15.71 -7.21
N LYS A 430 31.60 -16.25 -7.61
CA LYS A 430 32.92 -15.65 -7.33
C LYS A 430 33.55 -14.85 -8.48
N GLU A 431 32.92 -14.80 -9.66
CA GLU A 431 33.56 -14.25 -10.88
C GLU A 431 32.81 -13.08 -11.55
N PHE A 432 31.78 -12.47 -10.94
CA PHE A 432 30.99 -11.41 -11.59
C PHE A 432 30.97 -10.05 -10.86
N TYR A 433 31.99 -9.78 -10.03
CA TYR A 433 32.12 -8.50 -9.33
C TYR A 433 33.30 -7.71 -9.90
N ILE A 434 32.96 -6.71 -10.73
CA ILE A 434 33.58 -5.39 -10.98
C ILE A 434 32.97 -4.93 -12.31
N GLU A 435 31.96 -4.07 -12.27
CA GLU A 435 31.79 -2.97 -13.24
C GLU A 435 30.62 -2.08 -12.84
N GLU A 436 30.90 -0.79 -12.91
CA GLU A 436 30.18 0.34 -12.34
C GLU A 436 28.83 0.62 -12.99
N LEU A 437 28.09 1.52 -12.34
CA LEU A 437 26.89 2.18 -12.83
C LEU A 437 27.12 2.86 -14.19
N ASP A 438 26.83 2.17 -15.29
CA ASP A 438 26.57 2.82 -16.57
C ASP A 438 25.07 3.00 -16.81
N SER A 439 24.72 4.28 -17.00
CA SER A 439 23.39 4.81 -17.33
C SER A 439 22.89 4.43 -18.74
N GLU A 440 23.52 3.47 -19.41
CA GLU A 440 23.13 2.97 -20.76
C GLU A 440 22.34 1.65 -20.73
N ARG A 441 22.06 1.06 -19.56
CA ARG A 441 21.34 -0.24 -19.47
C ARG A 441 19.81 -0.15 -19.40
N SER A 442 19.20 0.83 -20.08
CA SER A 442 17.78 0.74 -20.47
C SER A 442 17.49 -0.46 -21.40
N THR A 443 18.54 -1.18 -21.81
CA THR A 443 18.48 -2.49 -22.44
C THR A 443 19.32 -3.50 -21.67
N ALA A 444 19.02 -3.75 -20.39
CA ALA A 444 19.23 -5.11 -19.92
C ALA A 444 18.36 -5.99 -20.84
N PRO A 445 18.92 -6.95 -21.61
CA PRO A 445 18.08 -7.81 -22.40
C PRO A 445 17.15 -8.48 -21.39
N LEU A 446 15.83 -8.29 -21.56
CA LEU A 446 14.85 -9.18 -20.97
C LEU A 446 15.43 -10.57 -21.20
N ILE A 447 15.85 -11.23 -20.12
CA ILE A 447 16.55 -12.50 -20.21
C ILE A 447 15.59 -13.39 -20.99
N ASP A 448 15.97 -13.68 -22.23
CA ASP A 448 15.29 -14.57 -23.13
C ASP A 448 15.56 -15.98 -22.59
N SER A 449 15.05 -16.25 -21.38
CA SER A 449 14.97 -17.60 -20.87
C SER A 449 14.23 -18.34 -21.96
N LYS A 450 14.87 -19.31 -22.61
CA LYS A 450 14.20 -20.15 -23.60
C LYS A 450 13.00 -20.79 -22.91
N LEU A 451 11.84 -20.17 -23.05
CA LEU A 451 10.59 -20.67 -22.52
C LEU A 451 10.34 -21.99 -23.24
N SER A 452 10.31 -23.08 -22.50
CA SER A 452 9.90 -24.37 -23.06
C SER A 452 8.47 -24.21 -23.57
N CYS A 453 8.26 -24.38 -24.89
CA CYS A 453 6.93 -24.32 -25.49
C CYS A 453 5.95 -25.30 -24.83
N PHE A 454 6.47 -26.40 -24.28
CA PHE A 454 5.66 -27.39 -23.58
C PHE A 454 5.04 -26.80 -22.31
N ASP A 455 5.85 -26.19 -21.44
CA ASP A 455 5.37 -25.59 -20.18
C ASP A 455 4.35 -24.47 -20.45
N MET A 456 4.57 -23.72 -21.52
CA MET A 456 3.63 -22.70 -21.99
C MET A 456 2.28 -23.33 -22.38
N ILE A 457 2.27 -24.42 -23.16
CA ILE A 457 1.03 -25.12 -23.54
C ILE A 457 0.30 -25.68 -22.30
N PHE A 458 1.01 -26.22 -21.31
CA PHE A 458 0.39 -26.64 -20.05
C PHE A 458 -0.27 -25.47 -19.33
N LYS A 459 0.43 -24.33 -19.20
CA LYS A 459 -0.13 -23.15 -18.54
C LYS A 459 -1.31 -22.57 -19.29
N MET A 460 -1.27 -22.55 -20.63
CA MET A 460 -2.40 -22.16 -21.47
C MET A 460 -3.60 -23.09 -21.25
N LYS A 461 -3.39 -24.40 -21.19
CA LYS A 461 -4.45 -25.37 -20.87
C LYS A 461 -5.02 -25.14 -19.48
N ASP A 462 -4.19 -24.82 -18.49
CA ASP A 462 -4.64 -24.52 -17.13
C ASP A 462 -5.44 -23.21 -17.03
N LEU A 463 -5.07 -22.19 -17.82
CA LEU A 463 -5.82 -20.93 -17.95
C LEU A 463 -7.18 -21.15 -18.62
N LEU A 464 -7.24 -21.96 -19.69
CA LEU A 464 -8.51 -22.34 -20.31
C LEU A 464 -9.35 -23.24 -19.39
N SER A 465 -8.69 -24.08 -18.59
CA SER A 465 -9.30 -24.91 -17.56
C SER A 465 -9.72 -24.06 -16.37
N SER A 466 -10.63 -24.61 -15.56
CA SER A 466 -11.14 -23.88 -14.39
C SER A 466 -10.11 -23.74 -13.26
N ASN A 467 -8.96 -24.41 -13.34
CA ASN A 467 -8.12 -24.71 -12.19
C ASN A 467 -7.25 -23.54 -11.71
N ASP A 468 -7.03 -22.49 -12.53
CA ASP A 468 -6.22 -21.35 -12.11
C ASP A 468 -6.92 -20.48 -11.06
N THR A 469 -6.20 -19.67 -10.29
CA THR A 469 -6.82 -18.71 -9.34
C THR A 469 -7.00 -17.32 -9.94
N ASN A 470 -6.39 -17.05 -11.10
CA ASN A 470 -6.40 -15.75 -11.76
C ASN A 470 -7.72 -15.42 -12.49
N LEU A 471 -8.05 -14.12 -12.55
CA LEU A 471 -9.25 -13.56 -13.20
C LEU A 471 -8.94 -13.03 -14.61
N TRP A 472 -8.52 -13.90 -15.52
CA TRP A 472 -7.96 -13.47 -16.78
C TRP A 472 -8.99 -12.98 -17.81
N ARG A 473 -10.23 -13.47 -17.81
CA ARG A 473 -11.25 -13.02 -18.79
C ARG A 473 -11.97 -11.75 -18.34
N THR A 474 -12.13 -11.55 -17.03
CA THR A 474 -12.78 -10.34 -16.50
C THR A 474 -11.80 -9.18 -16.31
N ALA A 475 -10.55 -9.44 -15.91
CA ALA A 475 -9.58 -8.37 -15.67
C ALA A 475 -8.88 -7.89 -16.95
N ASN A 476 -8.82 -8.72 -18.01
CA ASN A 476 -8.15 -8.41 -19.28
C ASN A 476 -6.74 -7.78 -19.07
N LEU A 477 -5.97 -8.34 -18.12
CA LEU A 477 -4.74 -7.72 -17.61
C LEU A 477 -3.74 -7.35 -18.72
N LEU A 478 -3.60 -8.20 -19.73
CA LEU A 478 -2.73 -7.95 -20.89
C LEU A 478 -3.09 -6.65 -21.62
N HIS A 479 -4.37 -6.46 -21.94
CA HIS A 479 -4.84 -5.25 -22.62
C HIS A 479 -4.76 -4.03 -21.72
N VAL A 480 -5.09 -4.18 -20.43
CA VAL A 480 -4.98 -3.08 -19.48
C VAL A 480 -3.54 -2.62 -19.45
N LEU A 481 -2.57 -3.49 -19.15
CA LEU A 481 -1.15 -3.18 -19.11
C LEU A 481 -0.62 -2.63 -20.44
N GLY A 482 -1.03 -3.20 -21.57
CA GLY A 482 -0.65 -2.71 -22.90
C GLY A 482 -1.26 -1.34 -23.28
N SER A 483 -2.31 -0.91 -22.59
CA SER A 483 -2.99 0.38 -22.81
C SER A 483 -2.64 1.45 -21.78
N ILE A 484 -1.80 1.13 -20.78
CA ILE A 484 -1.38 2.10 -19.77
C ILE A 484 -0.49 3.15 -20.44
N THR A 485 -0.98 4.38 -20.52
CA THR A 485 -0.19 5.56 -20.94
C THR A 485 0.29 6.40 -19.77
N ALA A 486 -0.35 6.25 -18.60
CA ALA A 486 -0.04 6.98 -17.39
C ALA A 486 -0.04 6.01 -16.20
N PHE A 487 1.03 6.04 -15.42
CA PHE A 487 1.15 5.26 -14.20
C PHE A 487 1.00 6.18 -13.00
N CYS A 488 -0.10 6.01 -12.26
CA CYS A 488 -0.35 6.76 -11.03
C CYS A 488 0.01 5.89 -9.83
N CYS A 489 1.11 6.20 -9.16
CA CYS A 489 1.44 5.59 -7.88
C CYS A 489 0.71 6.30 -6.75
N VAL A 490 0.11 5.53 -5.85
CA VAL A 490 -0.28 6.07 -4.55
C VAL A 490 1.00 6.24 -3.74
N ASP A 491 1.24 7.46 -3.23
CA ASP A 491 2.36 7.73 -2.33
C ASP A 491 2.13 7.05 -0.98
N LYS A 492 2.49 5.77 -0.94
CA LYS A 492 2.39 4.90 0.22
C LYS A 492 3.69 4.14 0.40
N LYS A 493 4.00 3.90 1.67
CA LYS A 493 5.12 3.06 2.12
C LYS A 493 5.01 1.67 1.49
N GLY A 494 6.10 1.20 0.90
CA GLY A 494 6.18 -0.07 0.18
C GLY A 494 5.76 -0.02 -1.29
N ILE A 495 5.26 1.11 -1.80
CA ILE A 495 4.97 1.31 -3.23
C ILE A 495 6.00 2.25 -3.86
N LEU A 496 6.06 3.50 -3.37
CA LEU A 496 7.04 4.49 -3.84
C LEU A 496 8.28 4.54 -2.96
N SER A 497 8.10 4.38 -1.65
CA SER A 497 9.19 4.35 -0.69
C SER A 497 9.46 2.94 -0.23
N TRP A 498 10.70 2.65 0.15
CA TRP A 498 11.00 1.43 0.90
C TRP A 498 10.09 1.33 2.15
N PRO A 499 9.56 0.13 2.46
CA PRO A 499 8.70 -0.06 3.62
C PRO A 499 9.48 0.17 4.92
N ASN A 500 10.76 -0.21 4.90
CA ASN A 500 11.68 0.04 5.98
C ASN A 500 12.36 1.41 5.79
N PRO A 501 12.26 2.32 6.76
CA PRO A 501 13.08 3.53 6.78
C PRO A 501 14.56 3.22 6.84
N THR A 502 15.33 4.09 6.22
CA THR A 502 16.77 4.15 6.42
C THR A 502 17.13 5.55 6.90
N VAL A 503 18.27 5.66 7.58
CA VAL A 503 18.81 6.96 7.97
C VAL A 503 19.46 7.56 6.74
N ASP A 504 19.05 8.77 6.41
CA ASP A 504 19.60 9.56 5.29
C ASP A 504 20.67 10.52 5.79
N LYS A 505 20.43 11.20 6.92
CA LYS A 505 21.29 12.29 7.40
C LYS A 505 21.43 12.31 8.91
N VAL A 506 22.62 12.66 9.39
CA VAL A 506 22.89 12.94 10.80
C VAL A 506 23.44 14.36 10.94
N PHE A 507 22.83 15.14 11.83
CA PHE A 507 23.21 16.52 12.11
C PHE A 507 23.71 16.66 13.55
N PHE A 508 24.85 17.32 13.74
CA PHE A 508 25.40 17.65 15.05
C PHE A 508 26.23 18.94 14.99
N LEU A 509 26.50 19.52 16.16
CA LEU A 509 27.38 20.68 16.30
C LEU A 509 28.79 20.21 16.68
N THR A 510 29.82 20.87 16.15
CA THR A 510 31.21 20.59 16.47
C THR A 510 31.94 21.84 16.91
N ALA A 511 33.01 21.66 17.70
CA ALA A 511 33.94 22.72 18.04
C ALA A 511 34.63 23.25 16.77
N ASN A 512 34.88 24.55 16.74
CA ASN A 512 35.50 25.23 15.60
C ASN A 512 36.96 24.75 15.44
N HIS A 513 37.30 24.15 14.29
CA HIS A 513 38.63 23.56 14.02
C HIS A 513 39.80 24.56 14.17
N SER A 514 39.53 25.88 14.19
CA SER A 514 40.55 26.92 14.40
C SER A 514 41.19 26.89 15.80
N LYS A 515 40.55 26.30 16.81
CA LYS A 515 41.15 26.11 18.16
C LYS A 515 42.06 24.89 18.24
N LEU A 516 41.81 23.86 17.42
CA LEU A 516 42.58 22.61 17.44
C LEU A 516 44.02 22.81 16.96
N ASN A 517 44.22 23.61 15.91
CA ASN A 517 45.56 23.93 15.41
C ASN A 517 46.35 24.89 16.30
N LYS A 518 45.68 25.70 17.12
CA LYS A 518 46.36 26.66 18.01
C LYS A 518 46.95 25.98 19.24
N HIS A 519 46.31 24.92 19.73
CA HIS A 519 46.81 24.15 20.85
C HIS A 519 47.97 23.21 20.50
N MET A 520 48.17 22.89 19.21
CA MET A 520 49.31 22.10 18.73
C MET A 520 50.52 22.94 18.28
N SER A 521 50.37 24.25 18.11
CA SER A 521 51.43 25.13 17.59
C SER A 521 52.13 26.00 18.64
N GLU A 522 51.70 25.97 19.91
CA GLU A 522 52.40 26.68 21.00
C GLU A 522 53.52 25.84 21.67
N ASP A 523 53.66 24.55 21.34
CA ASP A 523 54.65 23.64 21.96
C ASP A 523 55.93 23.42 21.14
N SER A 524 56.12 24.10 20.01
CA SER A 524 57.30 23.85 19.16
C SER A 524 57.78 25.08 18.39
N ASP A 525 58.26 26.11 19.10
CA ASP A 525 59.10 27.15 18.50
C ASP A 525 60.50 27.15 19.16
N THR A 526 61.42 26.39 18.56
CA THR A 526 62.87 26.60 18.68
C THR A 526 63.48 26.71 17.28
N ASN A 527 64.02 27.91 17.00
CA ASN A 527 64.96 28.33 15.96
C ASN A 527 65.48 27.29 14.95
N SER A 528 65.43 27.67 13.66
CA SER A 528 66.64 27.84 12.84
C SER A 528 66.32 28.51 11.50
N ASP A 529 67.08 29.55 11.19
CA ASP A 529 67.17 30.28 9.92
C ASP A 529 67.64 29.39 8.75
N GLU A 530 67.27 29.76 7.51
CA GLU A 530 68.16 30.05 6.35
C GLU A 530 67.45 29.92 4.99
N ASP A 531 67.42 31.06 4.27
CA ASP A 531 67.58 31.35 2.83
C ASP A 531 67.18 30.35 1.73
N SER A 532 66.38 30.80 0.75
CA SER A 532 66.84 31.31 -0.58
C SER A 532 65.74 31.24 -1.67
N ASP A 533 65.57 32.37 -2.39
CA ASP A 533 65.33 32.60 -3.85
C ASP A 533 64.40 31.65 -4.66
N ASP A 534 63.61 32.06 -5.66
CA ASP A 534 63.37 33.30 -6.42
C ASP A 534 62.11 33.06 -7.31
N SER A 535 61.52 34.15 -7.81
CA SER A 535 60.67 34.30 -9.01
C SER A 535 59.45 33.37 -9.24
N ASP A 536 58.22 33.84 -9.47
CA ASP A 536 57.90 34.77 -10.55
C ASP A 536 56.53 35.46 -10.38
N ARG A 537 56.44 36.66 -10.97
CA ARG A 537 55.34 37.62 -10.85
C ARG A 537 54.22 37.30 -11.85
N HIS A 538 52.96 37.48 -11.45
CA HIS A 538 52.00 38.20 -12.31
C HIS A 538 50.93 38.98 -11.51
N HIS A 539 50.83 40.25 -11.92
CA HIS A 539 49.95 41.37 -11.59
C HIS A 539 48.55 41.07 -11.01
N ARG A 540 48.04 41.73 -9.96
CA ARG A 540 47.91 43.17 -9.55
C ARG A 540 46.47 43.67 -9.77
N HIS A 541 45.97 44.34 -8.72
CA HIS A 541 44.79 45.21 -8.58
C HIS A 541 43.51 44.53 -8.09
N ASP A 542 42.71 45.10 -7.18
CA ASP A 542 42.85 46.20 -6.21
C ASP A 542 41.46 46.30 -5.54
N LYS A 543 41.34 46.32 -4.22
CA LYS A 543 40.59 47.36 -3.46
C LYS A 543 40.28 46.92 -2.04
N ARG A 544 40.96 47.61 -1.13
CA ARG A 544 40.68 47.81 0.29
C ARG A 544 39.17 47.97 0.56
N LYS A 545 38.69 47.36 1.65
CA LYS A 545 37.79 48.03 2.60
C LYS A 545 37.92 47.44 4.02
N HIS A 546 38.29 48.34 4.91
CA HIS A 546 38.26 48.35 6.38
C HIS A 546 37.92 47.08 7.16
N LYS A 547 38.93 46.62 7.92
CA LYS A 547 38.77 46.02 9.25
C LYS A 547 38.04 47.02 10.16
N THR A 548 36.85 46.64 10.62
CA THR A 548 36.31 47.06 11.92
C THR A 548 36.14 45.79 12.74
N SER A 549 36.98 45.67 13.76
CA SER A 549 36.87 44.70 14.84
C SER A 549 35.51 44.86 15.53
N LEU A 550 34.61 43.93 15.28
CA LEU A 550 33.44 43.67 16.12
C LEU A 550 33.55 42.20 16.52
N MET A 551 33.60 42.00 17.83
CA MET A 551 33.78 40.72 18.54
C MET A 551 33.05 39.57 17.83
N SER A 552 33.78 38.62 17.24
CA SER A 552 33.19 37.39 16.75
C SER A 552 32.88 36.50 17.94
N SER A 553 31.61 36.50 18.38
CA SER A 553 31.03 35.38 19.12
C SER A 553 31.48 34.08 18.43
N SER A 554 32.16 33.22 19.19
CA SER A 554 32.69 31.94 18.72
C SER A 554 31.54 31.09 18.20
N LYS A 555 31.40 31.04 16.88
CA LYS A 555 30.29 30.37 16.21
C LYS A 555 30.57 28.86 16.18
N ALA A 556 29.61 28.04 16.61
CA ALA A 556 29.70 26.59 16.43
C ALA A 556 29.61 26.25 14.94
N ASP A 557 30.38 25.23 14.54
CA ASP A 557 30.31 24.68 13.19
C ASP A 557 29.22 23.61 13.15
N CYS A 558 28.35 23.69 12.14
CA CYS A 558 27.26 22.75 11.95
C CYS A 558 27.70 21.68 10.96
N MET A 559 27.73 20.43 11.38
CA MET A 559 28.09 19.29 10.54
C MET A 559 26.84 18.48 10.18
N GLN A 560 26.77 18.09 8.92
CA GLN A 560 25.74 17.20 8.38
C GLN A 560 26.47 16.09 7.63
N LEU A 561 26.28 14.85 8.07
CA LEU A 561 26.80 13.66 7.40
C LEU A 561 25.65 12.99 6.65
N ASP A 562 25.88 12.69 5.37
CA ASP A 562 24.94 11.97 4.52
C ASP A 562 25.26 10.44 4.55
N ILE A 563 24.21 9.62 4.55
CA ILE A 563 24.26 8.17 4.72
C ILE A 563 23.43 7.53 3.60
N THR A 564 24.05 6.60 2.86
CA THR A 564 23.40 5.84 1.80
C THR A 564 23.06 4.41 2.26
N HIS A 565 21.88 3.93 1.84
CA HIS A 565 21.46 2.55 2.03
C HIS A 565 22.03 1.65 0.93
N ASP A 566 22.55 0.48 1.30
CA ASP A 566 23.05 -0.50 0.33
C ASP A 566 21.86 -1.23 -0.34
N PRO A 567 21.66 -1.09 -1.67
CA PRO A 567 20.57 -1.75 -2.36
C PRO A 567 20.63 -3.29 -2.34
N HIS A 568 21.79 -3.89 -2.03
CA HIS A 568 21.98 -5.34 -1.98
C HIS A 568 21.72 -5.95 -0.61
N ASN A 569 21.75 -5.13 0.45
CA ASN A 569 21.48 -5.56 1.82
C ASN A 569 20.37 -4.71 2.42
N ALA A 570 19.22 -5.33 2.72
CA ALA A 570 18.08 -4.66 3.34
C ALA A 570 18.42 -3.89 4.64
N TYR A 571 19.53 -4.23 5.28
CA TYR A 571 20.03 -3.60 6.50
C TYR A 571 21.43 -2.98 6.37
N GLY A 572 21.99 -2.85 5.15
CA GLY A 572 23.30 -2.22 4.97
C GLY A 572 23.19 -0.69 4.98
N LEU A 573 23.97 -0.02 5.84
CA LEU A 573 24.12 1.44 5.85
C LEU A 573 25.60 1.80 5.70
N GLN A 574 25.87 2.84 4.91
CA GLN A 574 27.22 3.36 4.71
C GLN A 574 27.22 4.89 4.77
N PHE A 575 28.21 5.48 5.47
CA PHE A 575 28.46 6.91 5.43
C PHE A 575 29.15 7.29 4.10
N ASP A 576 28.68 8.35 3.46
CA ASP A 576 29.21 8.78 2.16
C ASP A 576 30.57 9.50 2.31
N ASP A 577 30.74 10.25 3.41
CA ASP A 577 31.95 11.02 3.68
C ASP A 577 33.12 10.14 4.11
N THR A 578 34.24 10.13 3.40
CA THR A 578 35.40 9.29 3.73
C THR A 578 36.04 9.62 5.09
N GLU A 579 35.89 10.84 5.58
CA GLU A 579 36.48 11.31 6.83
C GLU A 579 35.50 11.30 8.02
N TRP A 580 34.33 10.67 7.90
CA TRP A 580 33.28 10.66 8.93
C TRP A 580 33.78 10.15 10.29
N GLN A 581 34.76 9.24 10.29
CA GLN A 581 35.36 8.66 11.49
C GLN A 581 36.02 9.69 12.41
N LYS A 582 36.41 10.87 11.88
CA LYS A 582 36.94 11.97 12.71
C LYS A 582 35.92 12.45 13.74
N TYR A 583 34.63 12.33 13.44
CA TYR A 583 33.53 12.79 14.29
C TYR A 583 32.96 11.68 15.19
N LEU A 584 33.69 10.57 15.38
CA LEU A 584 33.21 9.43 16.17
C LEU A 584 32.89 9.80 17.62
N SER A 585 33.59 10.78 18.21
CA SER A 585 33.29 11.28 19.56
C SER A 585 31.95 12.03 19.64
N ASN A 586 31.52 12.68 18.55
CA ASN A 586 30.21 13.32 18.43
C ASN A 586 29.09 12.30 18.23
N LEU A 587 29.37 11.24 17.47
CA LEU A 587 28.37 10.22 17.11
C LEU A 587 28.12 9.19 18.21
N LYS A 588 29.07 8.98 19.12
CA LYS A 588 28.95 7.98 20.20
C LYS A 588 27.72 8.18 21.10
N PRO A 589 27.45 9.38 21.66
CA PRO A 589 26.25 9.61 22.48
C PRO A 589 24.95 9.30 21.73
N LEU A 590 24.90 9.62 20.44
CA LEU A 590 23.76 9.32 19.56
C LEU A 590 23.56 7.81 19.41
N GLY A 591 24.62 7.06 19.11
CA GLY A 591 24.56 5.60 18.98
C GLY A 591 24.09 4.91 20.26
N LEU A 592 24.55 5.37 21.43
CA LEU A 592 24.12 4.85 22.73
C LEU A 592 22.65 5.18 23.01
N ALA A 593 22.22 6.43 22.78
CA ALA A 593 20.84 6.87 22.96
C ALA A 593 19.86 6.06 22.10
N ILE A 594 20.24 5.74 20.87
CA ILE A 594 19.47 4.88 19.96
C ILE A 594 19.24 3.49 20.56
N LEU A 595 20.30 2.84 21.04
CA LEU A 595 20.21 1.48 21.58
C LEU A 595 19.38 1.42 22.86
N LEU A 596 19.53 2.43 23.71
CA LEU A 596 18.97 2.47 25.04
C LEU A 596 17.52 3.00 25.12
N ASN A 597 17.12 3.91 24.22
CA ASN A 597 15.77 4.46 24.15
C ASN A 597 14.99 3.90 22.95
N THR A 598 15.43 4.18 21.72
CA THR A 598 14.67 3.84 20.50
C THR A 598 14.57 2.34 20.27
N CYS A 599 15.68 1.61 20.42
CA CYS A 599 15.77 0.19 20.07
C CYS A 599 15.71 -0.74 21.29
N ASN A 600 15.41 -0.21 22.47
CA ASN A 600 15.20 -1.03 23.66
C ASN A 600 13.84 -1.76 23.57
N GLN A 601 13.86 -3.06 23.86
CA GLN A 601 12.69 -3.93 23.83
C GLN A 601 11.74 -3.64 24.99
N GLU A 602 12.25 -3.27 26.17
CA GLU A 602 11.42 -2.99 27.35
C GLU A 602 10.64 -1.69 27.19
N ALA A 603 11.25 -0.66 26.58
CA ALA A 603 10.59 0.61 26.25
C ALA A 603 9.65 0.52 25.04
N GLN A 604 9.42 -0.67 24.46
CA GLN A 604 8.62 -0.80 23.24
C GLN A 604 7.13 -0.63 23.46
N GLU A 605 6.59 -1.24 24.52
CA GLU A 605 5.15 -1.20 24.80
C GLU A 605 4.71 0.21 25.20
N ASP A 606 5.45 0.84 26.11
CA ASP A 606 5.22 2.21 26.58
C ASP A 606 5.22 3.21 25.41
N PHE A 607 6.19 3.07 24.49
CA PHE A 607 6.29 3.94 23.32
C PHE A 607 5.11 3.76 22.38
N ILE A 608 4.67 2.52 22.10
CA ILE A 608 3.52 2.24 21.21
C ILE A 608 2.23 2.83 21.81
N GLN A 609 2.05 2.71 23.12
CA GLN A 609 0.88 3.29 23.79
C GLN A 609 0.87 4.83 23.68
N PHE A 610 2.04 5.46 23.87
CA PHE A 610 2.17 6.91 23.71
C PHE A 610 1.94 7.35 22.26
N CYS A 611 2.43 6.57 21.31
CA CYS A 611 2.23 6.76 19.88
C CYS A 611 0.74 6.76 19.49
N ASP A 612 -0.01 5.78 19.97
CA ASP A 612 -1.45 5.69 19.75
C ASP A 612 -2.18 6.90 20.39
N HIS A 613 -1.74 7.34 21.58
CA HIS A 613 -2.28 8.54 22.25
C HIS A 613 -2.03 9.82 21.45
N VAL A 614 -0.79 10.07 21.01
CA VAL A 614 -0.44 11.25 20.19
C VAL A 614 -1.19 11.25 18.86
N SER A 615 -1.37 10.07 18.25
CA SER A 615 -2.15 9.93 17.02
C SER A 615 -3.60 10.37 17.23
N CYS A 616 -4.21 9.99 18.35
CA CYS A 616 -5.54 10.43 18.73
C CYS A 616 -5.62 11.94 19.02
N GLU A 617 -4.69 12.48 19.81
CA GLU A 617 -4.64 13.90 20.15
C GLU A 617 -4.47 14.79 18.92
N SER A 618 -3.64 14.36 17.96
CA SER A 618 -3.39 15.11 16.72
C SER A 618 -4.63 15.28 15.84
N LEU A 619 -5.66 14.42 15.96
CA LEU A 619 -6.91 14.54 15.20
C LEU A 619 -7.66 15.84 15.53
N HIS A 620 -7.45 16.39 16.73
CA HIS A 620 -8.04 17.66 17.14
C HIS A 620 -7.28 18.87 16.56
N ASN A 621 -6.11 18.67 15.97
CA ASN A 621 -5.27 19.74 15.44
C ASN A 621 -5.06 19.59 13.93
N GLU A 622 -5.83 20.35 13.14
CA GLU A 622 -5.76 20.31 11.67
C GLU A 622 -4.38 20.71 11.10
N ALA A 623 -3.59 21.49 11.85
CA ALA A 623 -2.30 22.02 11.42
C ALA A 623 -1.12 21.08 11.74
N ALA A 624 -1.35 20.01 12.50
CA ALA A 624 -0.32 19.07 12.92
C ALA A 624 -0.59 17.65 12.39
N VAL A 625 0.47 16.89 12.14
CA VAL A 625 0.40 15.48 11.73
C VAL A 625 1.15 14.64 12.76
N PRO A 626 0.56 13.53 13.24
CA PRO A 626 1.25 12.62 14.13
C PRO A 626 2.36 11.92 13.33
N VAL A 627 3.60 12.36 13.55
CA VAL A 627 4.79 11.67 13.04
C VAL A 627 5.16 10.60 14.05
N VAL A 628 4.48 9.47 13.92
CA VAL A 628 4.51 8.43 14.94
C VAL A 628 4.90 7.12 14.26
N ASN A 629 6.19 6.86 14.16
CA ASN A 629 6.68 5.59 13.64
C ASN A 629 7.94 5.18 14.41
N LYS A 630 7.82 4.16 15.27
CA LYS A 630 8.99 3.54 15.92
C LYS A 630 9.78 2.80 14.85
N ARG A 631 11.00 3.21 14.60
CA ARG A 631 11.82 2.72 13.49
C ARG A 631 13.17 2.28 14.04
N CYS A 632 13.65 1.11 13.62
CA CYS A 632 14.91 0.55 14.11
C CYS A 632 16.09 1.34 13.55
N LEU A 633 16.97 1.81 14.44
CA LEU A 633 18.19 2.53 14.10
C LEU A 633 19.44 1.77 14.59
N CYS A 634 19.32 0.49 14.94
CA CYS A 634 20.43 -0.33 15.45
C CYS A 634 21.61 -0.38 14.48
N GLU A 635 21.33 -0.40 13.18
CA GLU A 635 22.37 -0.46 12.16
C GLU A 635 23.24 0.80 12.18
N LEU A 636 22.66 1.99 12.38
CA LEU A 636 23.42 3.21 12.54
C LEU A 636 24.35 3.12 13.77
N ALA A 637 23.83 2.64 14.90
CA ALA A 637 24.64 2.42 16.09
C ALA A 637 25.77 1.40 15.84
N ARG A 638 25.50 0.36 15.05
CA ARG A 638 26.49 -0.65 14.65
C ARG A 638 27.60 -0.05 13.78
N GLN A 639 27.25 0.80 12.81
CA GLN A 639 28.22 1.52 11.98
C GLN A 639 29.09 2.48 12.80
N ILE A 640 28.52 3.12 13.83
CA ILE A 640 29.27 3.97 14.79
C ILE A 640 30.25 3.14 15.66
N GLY A 641 30.10 1.81 15.71
CA GLY A 641 30.99 0.88 16.40
C GLY A 641 30.40 0.25 17.67
N PHE A 642 29.11 0.41 17.93
CA PHE A 642 28.46 -0.26 19.05
C PHE A 642 28.16 -1.73 18.73
N THR A 643 28.37 -2.60 19.71
CA THR A 643 27.99 -4.02 19.65
C THR A 643 26.84 -4.28 20.62
N GLU A 644 26.15 -5.42 20.48
CA GLU A 644 25.05 -5.82 21.38
C GLU A 644 25.47 -5.89 22.86
N ASN A 645 26.76 -6.07 23.14
CA ASN A 645 27.30 -6.06 24.49
C ASN A 645 27.24 -4.68 25.18
N ALA A 646 27.09 -3.59 24.43
CA ALA A 646 27.04 -2.23 24.97
C ALA A 646 25.83 -1.99 25.91
N ILE A 647 24.76 -2.78 25.76
CA ILE A 647 23.52 -2.63 26.53
C ILE A 647 23.63 -3.30 27.92
N LYS A 648 24.53 -4.28 28.10
CA LYS A 648 24.60 -5.11 29.31
C LYS A 648 24.90 -4.35 30.61
N GLY A 649 25.45 -3.13 30.52
CA GLY A 649 25.74 -2.27 31.66
C GLY A 649 24.58 -1.37 32.10
N TYR A 650 23.44 -1.41 31.40
CA TYR A 650 22.34 -0.49 31.59
C TYR A 650 21.04 -1.24 31.88
N GLU A 651 20.29 -0.76 32.87
CA GLU A 651 18.98 -1.30 33.26
C GLU A 651 17.90 -0.24 32.99
N TYR A 652 16.84 -0.61 32.27
CA TYR A 652 15.72 0.29 32.00
C TYR A 652 14.80 0.36 33.22
N SER A 653 14.40 1.57 33.61
CA SER A 653 13.57 1.80 34.79
C SER A 653 12.15 2.20 34.43
N SER A 654 11.97 3.24 33.60
CA SER A 654 10.66 3.78 33.22
C SER A 654 10.75 4.70 32.01
N GLN A 655 9.61 5.01 31.39
CA GLN A 655 9.51 6.00 30.32
C GLN A 655 8.58 7.14 30.73
N ILE A 656 9.05 8.37 30.48
CA ILE A 656 8.28 9.60 30.64
C ILE A 656 7.93 10.09 29.24
N ALA A 657 6.66 10.38 28.97
CA ALA A 657 6.24 10.88 27.68
C ALA A 657 5.44 12.18 27.80
N MET A 658 5.72 13.10 26.88
CA MET A 658 5.22 14.46 26.91
C MET A 658 4.82 14.93 25.51
N PHE A 659 3.79 15.76 25.44
CA PHE A 659 3.31 16.32 24.17
C PHE A 659 2.82 17.75 24.33
N ARG A 660 2.73 18.47 23.21
CA ARG A 660 2.29 19.87 23.19
C ARG A 660 1.37 20.13 21.99
N HIS A 661 0.22 20.75 22.25
CA HIS A 661 -0.66 21.25 21.19
C HIS A 661 -0.11 22.54 20.59
N ILE A 662 0.03 22.61 19.26
CA ILE A 662 0.43 23.85 18.58
C ILE A 662 -0.82 24.63 18.18
N ARG A 663 -0.87 25.94 18.49
CA ARG A 663 -1.90 26.83 17.95
C ARG A 663 -1.68 27.06 16.45
N PRO A 664 -2.70 26.86 15.59
CA PRO A 664 -2.56 27.00 14.14
C PRO A 664 -2.09 28.39 13.69
N GLU A 665 -2.40 29.44 14.46
CA GLU A 665 -1.95 30.81 14.20
C GLU A 665 -0.43 30.99 14.25
N VAL A 666 0.26 30.24 15.10
CA VAL A 666 1.72 30.32 15.25
C VAL A 666 2.42 29.77 14.01
N ILE A 667 1.87 28.68 13.45
CA ILE A 667 2.38 28.04 12.23
C ILE A 667 2.21 28.99 11.03
N GLN A 668 1.05 29.64 10.90
CA GLN A 668 0.77 30.58 9.79
C GLN A 668 1.60 31.87 9.85
N LYS A 669 1.99 32.32 11.05
CA LYS A 669 2.81 33.53 11.23
C LYS A 669 4.30 33.30 10.95
N GLY A 670 4.75 32.05 10.90
CA GLY A 670 6.16 31.67 10.68
C GLY A 670 6.74 32.17 9.36
N LYS A 671 8.01 32.60 9.37
CA LYS A 671 8.73 33.08 8.16
C LYS A 671 8.80 32.00 7.07
N LEU A 672 8.92 30.73 7.48
CA LEU A 672 8.95 29.59 6.57
C LEU A 672 7.60 29.38 5.88
N ALA A 673 6.49 29.42 6.61
CA ALA A 673 5.14 29.32 6.04
C ALA A 673 4.84 30.46 5.06
N LYS A 674 5.27 31.70 5.37
CA LYS A 674 5.17 32.85 4.47
C LYS A 674 6.00 32.70 3.20
N SER A 675 7.15 32.02 3.26
CA SER A 675 8.01 31.80 2.09
C SER A 675 7.52 30.69 1.17
N LEU A 676 6.75 29.74 1.69
CA LEU A 676 6.41 28.51 0.98
C LEU A 676 5.10 28.58 0.18
N ASN A 677 4.24 29.61 0.33
CA ASN A 677 2.99 29.79 -0.44
C ASN A 677 2.10 28.52 -0.59
N PHE A 678 2.25 27.52 0.29
CA PHE A 678 1.46 26.30 0.27
C PHE A 678 0.29 26.45 1.26
N PRO A 679 -0.97 26.39 0.79
CA PRO A 679 -2.15 26.59 1.65
C PRO A 679 -2.39 25.46 2.68
N ARG A 680 -1.54 24.42 2.75
CA ARG A 680 -1.71 23.24 3.62
C ARG A 680 -0.38 22.69 4.16
N LEU A 681 0.50 23.55 4.68
CA LEU A 681 1.68 23.10 5.40
C LEU A 681 1.24 22.41 6.70
N LYS A 682 1.53 21.11 6.86
CA LYS A 682 1.30 20.40 8.10
C LYS A 682 2.63 20.09 8.78
N MET A 683 2.80 20.52 10.03
CA MET A 683 4.01 20.27 10.80
C MET A 683 3.87 18.99 11.63
N PRO A 684 4.97 18.32 12.01
CA PRO A 684 4.92 17.23 12.98
C PRO A 684 4.29 17.68 14.30
N PHE A 685 3.42 16.86 14.88
CA PHE A 685 2.85 17.11 16.20
C PHE A 685 3.95 16.99 17.28
N PRO A 686 4.19 18.03 18.11
CA PRO A 686 5.27 18.03 19.09
C PRO A 686 5.11 16.94 20.15
N ASN A 687 6.12 16.09 20.23
CA ASN A 687 6.18 15.00 21.19
C ASN A 687 7.62 14.74 21.65
N MET A 688 7.76 14.17 22.84
CA MET A 688 9.04 13.76 23.41
C MET A 688 8.83 12.54 24.32
N THR A 689 9.69 11.54 24.15
CA THR A 689 9.75 10.34 24.99
C THR A 689 11.13 10.21 25.60
N SER A 690 11.18 10.08 26.92
CA SER A 690 12.37 10.08 27.74
C SER A 690 12.48 8.76 28.49
N ALA A 691 13.46 7.93 28.15
CA ALA A 691 13.75 6.69 28.84
C ALA A 691 14.69 6.96 30.02
N VAL A 692 14.27 6.53 31.22
CA VAL A 692 15.09 6.57 32.44
C VAL A 692 15.84 5.26 32.56
N ILE A 693 17.16 5.36 32.67
CA ILE A 693 18.07 4.23 32.60
C ILE A 693 19.04 4.32 33.75
N LYS A 694 19.27 3.19 34.41
CA LYS A 694 20.24 3.06 35.49
C LYS A 694 21.51 2.46 34.94
N ASP A 695 22.63 3.15 35.11
CA ASP A 695 23.94 2.59 34.87
C ASP A 695 24.32 1.69 36.06
N VAL A 696 24.54 0.41 35.78
CA VAL A 696 24.83 -0.62 36.79
C VAL A 696 26.20 -0.40 37.44
N TYR A 697 27.16 0.17 36.71
CA TYR A 697 28.53 0.34 37.20
C TYR A 697 28.68 1.57 38.10
N SER A 698 28.13 2.70 37.67
CA SER A 698 28.19 3.95 38.45
C SER A 698 27.04 4.08 39.45
N ASN A 699 26.00 3.24 39.34
CA ASN A 699 24.75 3.33 40.10
C ASN A 699 24.08 4.71 39.96
N THR A 700 24.34 5.41 38.85
CA THR A 700 23.71 6.69 38.51
C THR A 700 22.54 6.47 37.55
N PHE A 701 21.59 7.41 37.56
CA PHE A 701 20.49 7.39 36.60
C PHE A 701 20.78 8.36 35.46
N GLN A 702 20.29 8.03 34.28
CA GLN A 702 20.47 8.80 33.06
C GLN A 702 19.14 8.84 32.32
N ILE A 703 18.81 10.01 31.77
CA ILE A 703 17.65 10.18 30.91
C ILE A 703 18.11 10.35 29.47
N PHE A 704 17.62 9.49 28.60
CA PHE A 704 17.76 9.63 27.16
C PHE A 704 16.43 10.02 26.56
N SER A 705 16.37 11.19 25.92
CA SER A 705 15.13 11.70 25.31
C SER A 705 15.19 11.67 23.79
N GLN A 706 14.07 11.35 23.17
CA GLN A 706 13.87 11.33 21.72
C GLN A 706 12.55 12.03 21.39
N GLY A 707 12.50 12.85 20.34
CA GLY A 707 11.26 13.52 19.96
C GLY A 707 11.39 14.49 18.80
N THR A 708 10.41 15.37 18.68
CA THR A 708 10.43 16.50 17.73
C THR A 708 11.51 17.50 18.10
N GLY A 709 12.21 18.05 17.10
CA GLY A 709 13.32 18.99 17.28
C GLY A 709 12.93 20.21 18.11
N ASP A 710 11.76 20.78 17.86
CA ASP A 710 11.24 21.96 18.59
C ASP A 710 11.17 21.70 20.10
N LEU A 711 10.56 20.57 20.50
CA LEU A 711 10.32 20.26 21.90
C LEU A 711 11.59 19.80 22.63
N ILE A 712 12.47 19.05 21.95
CA ILE A 712 13.76 18.62 22.52
C ILE A 712 14.66 19.84 22.74
N LEU A 713 14.71 20.76 21.76
CA LEU A 713 15.56 21.94 21.84
C LEU A 713 15.12 22.89 22.96
N ASP A 714 13.82 23.01 23.22
CA ASP A 714 13.29 23.72 24.38
C ASP A 714 13.83 23.13 25.71
N ALA A 715 14.04 21.81 25.77
CA ALA A 715 14.56 21.17 26.99
C ALA A 715 16.09 21.23 27.13
N CYS A 716 16.82 21.65 26.09
CA CYS A 716 18.29 21.63 26.06
C CYS A 716 18.88 23.02 26.28
N MET A 717 19.90 23.13 27.14
CA MET A 717 20.69 24.35 27.33
C MET A 717 22.12 24.25 26.75
N GLU A 718 22.63 23.03 26.63
CA GLU A 718 24.00 22.72 26.25
C GLU A 718 24.00 21.73 25.09
N TYR A 719 25.10 21.69 24.34
CA TYR A 719 25.38 20.68 23.31
C TYR A 719 26.74 20.05 23.54
N TRP A 720 26.90 18.81 23.08
CA TRP A 720 28.17 18.10 23.08
C TRP A 720 28.92 18.41 21.78
N ASP A 721 30.15 18.93 21.88
CA ASP A 721 30.96 19.34 20.73
C ASP A 721 31.97 18.28 20.24
N GLY A 722 32.05 17.15 20.98
CA GLY A 722 32.95 16.02 20.71
C GLY A 722 34.00 15.83 21.79
N HIS A 723 34.22 16.85 22.61
CA HIS A 723 35.19 16.85 23.71
C HIS A 723 34.58 17.34 25.02
N ASP A 724 33.77 18.41 24.97
CA ASP A 724 33.19 19.06 26.15
C ASP A 724 31.75 19.57 25.90
N LEU A 725 31.08 19.94 26.99
CA LEU A 725 29.75 20.55 26.97
C LEU A 725 29.87 22.05 26.71
N SER A 726 29.20 22.51 25.65
CA SER A 726 29.18 23.92 25.24
C SER A 726 27.76 24.49 25.34
N VAL A 727 27.65 25.75 25.76
CA VAL A 727 26.35 26.44 25.89
C VAL A 727 25.76 26.76 24.52
N LEU A 728 24.46 26.50 24.38
CA LEU A 728 23.75 26.62 23.11
C LEU A 728 23.26 28.06 22.89
N THR A 729 23.81 28.76 21.88
CA THR A 729 23.44 30.15 21.58
C THR A 729 22.13 30.24 20.79
N ASP A 730 21.44 31.39 20.85
CA ASP A 730 20.24 31.64 20.02
C ASP A 730 20.49 31.45 18.53
N SER A 731 21.72 31.73 18.08
CA SER A 731 22.12 31.54 16.69
C SER A 731 22.20 30.06 16.31
N ASP A 732 22.64 29.21 17.23
CA ASP A 732 22.73 27.76 17.05
C ASP A 732 21.35 27.11 17.16
N ARG A 733 20.51 27.57 18.12
CA ARG A 733 19.09 27.17 18.21
C ARG A 733 18.39 27.35 16.88
N LYS A 734 18.54 28.54 16.30
CA LYS A 734 17.91 28.87 15.03
C LYS A 734 18.38 27.96 13.89
N ARG A 735 19.68 27.62 13.84
CA ARG A 735 20.22 26.71 12.82
C ARG A 735 19.70 25.29 12.96
N ILE A 736 19.59 24.79 14.20
CA ILE A 736 19.01 23.47 14.50
C ILE A 736 17.54 23.44 14.03
N LEU A 737 16.75 24.46 14.38
CA LEU A 737 15.35 24.56 13.96
C LEU A 737 15.20 24.72 12.45
N ASP A 738 16.05 25.52 11.80
CA ASP A 738 16.05 25.70 10.35
C ASP A 738 16.34 24.37 9.63
N PHE A 739 17.27 23.55 10.15
CA PHE A 739 17.52 22.19 9.64
C PHE A 739 16.31 21.28 9.90
N TYR A 740 15.81 21.24 11.14
CA TYR A 740 14.68 20.40 11.53
C TYR A 740 13.44 20.67 10.68
N HIS A 741 13.06 21.94 10.52
CA HIS A 741 11.88 22.31 9.74
C HIS A 741 12.04 22.01 8.26
N ARG A 742 13.22 22.21 7.66
CA ARG A 742 13.46 21.87 6.24
C ARG A 742 13.40 20.36 6.02
N SER A 743 14.09 19.59 6.87
CA SER A 743 14.15 18.14 6.78
C SER A 743 12.79 17.50 7.07
N SER A 744 12.00 18.05 8.00
CA SER A 744 10.66 17.54 8.33
C SER A 744 9.63 17.69 7.20
N LEU A 745 9.89 18.54 6.21
CA LEU A 745 9.03 18.67 5.02
C LEU A 745 9.26 17.57 3.99
N THR A 746 10.47 17.00 3.95
CA THR A 746 10.87 15.99 2.97
C THR A 746 10.95 14.59 3.57
N SER A 747 11.34 14.47 4.84
CA SER A 747 11.63 13.20 5.51
C SER A 747 11.30 13.27 7.00
N TYR A 748 11.39 12.12 7.68
CA TYR A 748 11.20 12.07 9.13
C TYR A 748 12.46 12.53 9.85
N CYS A 749 12.34 13.54 10.71
CA CYS A 749 13.44 14.05 11.51
C CYS A 749 13.13 13.88 13.01
N THR A 750 14.06 13.28 13.76
CA THR A 750 13.97 13.10 15.21
C THR A 750 15.21 13.63 15.88
N ALA A 751 15.05 14.39 16.96
CA ALA A 751 16.14 14.87 17.79
C ALA A 751 16.35 13.97 19.01
N PHE A 752 17.58 13.94 19.50
CA PHE A 752 18.00 13.18 20.68
C PHE A 752 18.66 14.12 21.69
N SER A 753 18.43 13.89 22.97
CA SER A 753 19.11 14.58 24.06
C SER A 753 19.40 13.64 25.22
N TYR A 754 20.33 14.07 26.07
CA TYR A 754 20.85 13.29 27.19
C TYR A 754 21.01 14.16 28.42
N VAL A 755 20.62 13.65 29.59
CA VAL A 755 20.80 14.31 30.89
C VAL A 755 21.16 13.27 31.95
N PRO A 756 22.28 13.41 32.69
CA PRO A 756 22.57 12.59 33.86
C PRO A 756 21.75 13.06 35.08
N LEU A 757 21.35 12.11 35.94
CA LEU A 757 20.60 12.36 37.17
C LEU A 757 21.41 11.93 38.40
N ASN A 758 21.55 12.84 39.37
CA ASN A 758 22.34 12.61 40.58
C ASN A 758 21.60 11.77 41.66
N SER A 759 20.27 11.75 41.66
CA SER A 759 19.46 10.92 42.57
C SER A 759 18.03 10.79 42.05
N MET A 760 17.50 9.57 42.01
CA MET A 760 16.07 9.36 41.77
C MET A 760 15.34 9.24 43.11
N GLN A 761 14.39 10.14 43.39
CA GLN A 761 13.38 9.87 44.41
C GLN A 761 12.38 8.87 43.84
N GLU A 762 11.93 7.91 44.66
CA GLU A 762 11.02 6.82 44.28
C GLU A 762 9.95 7.28 43.29
N THR A 763 9.97 6.66 42.11
CA THR A 763 9.16 7.00 40.96
C THR A 763 7.69 7.01 41.34
N ILE A 764 7.04 8.19 41.27
CA ILE A 764 5.58 8.23 41.11
C ILE A 764 5.31 7.47 39.81
N SER A 765 4.70 6.30 39.90
CA SER A 765 4.39 5.45 38.75
C SER A 765 3.41 6.19 37.84
N LEU A 766 3.94 6.95 36.88
CA LEU A 766 3.20 7.69 35.86
C LEU A 766 2.68 6.77 34.74
N ASN A 767 2.68 5.44 34.95
CA ASN A 767 2.41 4.42 33.93
C ASN A 767 1.09 4.61 33.15
N ASP A 768 0.14 5.39 33.69
CA ASP A 768 -1.15 5.66 33.06
C ASP A 768 -1.37 7.13 32.67
N CYS A 769 -0.36 8.00 32.83
CA CYS A 769 -0.48 9.43 32.54
C CYS A 769 0.69 9.98 31.71
N TYR A 770 0.37 10.87 30.78
CA TYR A 770 1.32 11.64 29.97
C TYR A 770 1.28 13.12 30.37
N ILE A 771 2.36 13.84 30.13
CA ILE A 771 2.46 15.26 30.47
C ILE A 771 2.06 16.10 29.25
N GLU A 772 0.98 16.87 29.39
CA GLU A 772 0.57 17.88 28.42
C GLU A 772 1.24 19.21 28.78
N LEU A 773 2.05 19.72 27.87
CA LEU A 773 2.73 20.99 28.00
C LEU A 773 1.87 22.14 27.48
N THR A 774 2.12 23.34 28.00
CA THR A 774 1.44 24.55 27.55
C THR A 774 1.69 24.80 26.07
N PRO A 775 0.68 25.27 25.32
CA PRO A 775 0.82 25.58 23.90
C PRO A 775 1.76 26.77 23.61
N ASP A 776 2.07 27.57 24.64
CA ASP A 776 3.03 28.67 24.57
C ASP A 776 4.26 28.36 25.44
N SER A 777 5.45 28.42 24.84
CA SER A 777 6.74 28.23 25.51
C SER A 777 7.47 29.55 25.79
N SER A 778 6.88 30.70 25.40
CA SER A 778 7.51 32.01 25.55
C SER A 778 7.80 32.42 26.99
N HIS A 779 7.19 31.76 27.98
CA HIS A 779 7.36 32.05 29.40
C HIS A 779 8.43 31.17 30.08
N LEU A 780 9.00 30.20 29.38
CA LEU A 780 10.00 29.27 29.94
C LEU A 780 11.44 29.75 29.72
N PHE A 781 11.65 30.87 29.00
CA PHE A 781 12.96 31.44 28.68
C PHE A 781 13.02 32.94 28.95
#